data_AF-A0A0W0VPS4-F1
#
_entry.id   AF-A0A0W0VPS4-F1
#
_cell.length_a   1.000
_cell.length_b   1.000
_cell.length_c   1.000
_cell.angle_alpha   90.00
_cell.angle_beta   90.00
_cell.angle_gamma   90.00
#
_symmetry.space_group_name_H-M   'P 1'
#
loop_
_entity.id
_entity.type
_entity.pdbx_description
1 polymer ?
#
loop_
_entity_poly.entity_id
_entity_poly.type
_entity_poly.pdbx_seq_one_letter_code
_entity_poly.pdbx_strand_id
1 'polypeptide(L)'
;MLVSRVHEFISALVSIEQQLGTADKALLIAFQTKYPLSSNVISEQTLPERDPNDSLSEEELCWIRDRFAERWKEIADKQDDYTFDPRGNNVEWIRLAKDLALELKQQHYFVILIPVITNKSDPDNFSRLEQDQDPRSIYLSDDGTWHRIQGLFERLQQPAAVFLTYDHKKTNPRALTLKEMFRIRSKKGDELAKQIDNEIYANFWDYLIRRIAPTWQQKGKCPEHLLPTLLGVIESYFDAKATRSDSGEFKKKFDAFIKELESCPLQEINHFYGIEIYGKKRNYYLIDALLDCLQSTEGLEEKLMDVARWLCRRDPTLISQCKNLMPIYETLKVGQYLDVTHLTQLVSKLDLGIEPVRHKVKQLIKALQQTGQITEEIIQNIKEIYRLRWEHIIDSPKDYLRKQDGENRSWIRLAQYLAGAGFIDGNYYKLLIPTLKRDTDPVTLENITSYPLSYFILSEDQTELIYLPNCVRNHQSNGTFYCCTADTPRMLSTKELSRLPFAAVEVYEYYLQVVANEEIAPPISKRTVLALRDLVNGTLNPKALRLGHKITKDQEKIAEASYLKFAEFVNALPADEFARLYAHTVVWRGQKKRVSEIIAAIQDPNEDPTENSEGRECIAVASQFFAKLVIDYDPEIKFRLDIEEAPLAALNEMRLASAKHVFRDWDHISEEEATKRALSIVVSLMTHNFSYLWLTGVPLHISGHSNTTTETGSELLKAVQLALELGDLSKMRFIYTYVINRIVEKALAQTDLKTKYTRYEDTISWLKSIKDESMFKPEKSLCFDPKLILVVLVPSLSKIKGKALVEKFLERLIQTLLQPQNDCLKWVHINIEFNKLLNSDVLSFKHRQEILGTLRRTTGPVSEGDFIQQLSNFLVHRLSALGVRNNTSQGLFGVDPGVYNLSFKAIKGLLHRSLSMSHTIDATQKDAINKVFALLRECIQHPELFEANSALCDYLDSFDKKRVTIPKAEKNITVPELPLVQQLF
;
A
#
# COMPACT_ATOMS: atom_id res chain seq x y z
N MET A 1 51.30 -32.29 27.71
CA MET A 1 50.56 -33.56 27.66
C MET A 1 51.56 -34.69 27.49
N LEU A 2 51.42 -35.81 28.21
CA LEU A 2 52.34 -36.94 28.09
C LEU A 2 51.94 -37.91 26.97
N VAL A 3 52.93 -38.57 26.35
CA VAL A 3 52.71 -39.64 25.37
C VAL A 3 51.87 -40.79 25.95
N SER A 4 52.03 -41.09 27.25
CA SER A 4 51.22 -42.08 27.98
C SER A 4 49.71 -41.85 27.88
N ARG A 5 49.23 -40.60 27.86
CA ARG A 5 47.80 -40.29 27.68
C ARG A 5 47.28 -40.65 26.28
N VAL A 6 48.12 -40.49 25.27
CA VAL A 6 47.80 -40.90 23.90
C VAL A 6 47.79 -42.44 23.81
N HIS A 7 48.73 -43.12 24.45
CA HIS A 7 48.73 -44.59 24.53
C HIS A 7 47.51 -45.15 25.28
N GLU A 8 47.06 -44.49 26.36
CA GLU A 8 45.82 -44.82 27.06
C GLU A 8 44.61 -44.71 26.13
N PHE A 9 44.50 -43.61 25.38
CA PHE A 9 43.44 -43.40 24.39
C PHE A 9 43.46 -44.46 23.28
N ILE A 10 44.64 -44.78 22.72
CA ILE A 10 44.77 -45.82 21.68
C ILE A 10 44.34 -47.17 22.25
N SER A 11 44.81 -47.53 23.45
CA SER A 11 44.46 -48.80 24.09
C SER A 11 42.95 -48.91 24.35
N ALA A 12 42.32 -47.81 24.78
CA ALA A 12 40.88 -47.75 24.99
C ALA A 12 40.11 -47.91 23.67
N LEU A 13 40.51 -47.22 22.60
CA LEU A 13 39.88 -47.37 21.28
C LEU A 13 40.07 -48.77 20.68
N VAL A 14 41.24 -49.39 20.85
CA VAL A 14 41.48 -50.80 20.43
C VAL A 14 40.52 -51.74 21.15
N SER A 15 40.26 -51.52 22.45
CA SER A 15 39.35 -52.37 23.22
C SER A 15 37.89 -52.34 22.72
N ILE A 16 37.51 -51.29 21.98
CA ILE A 16 36.19 -51.13 21.38
C ILE A 16 36.23 -51.10 19.84
N GLU A 17 37.32 -51.56 19.21
CA GLU A 17 37.55 -51.41 17.77
C GLU A 17 36.41 -51.96 16.91
N GLN A 18 35.77 -53.06 17.34
CA GLN A 18 34.64 -53.66 16.64
C GLN A 18 33.40 -52.75 16.59
N GLN A 19 33.26 -51.83 17.56
CA GLN A 19 32.14 -50.88 17.69
C GLN A 19 32.42 -49.54 17.00
N LEU A 20 33.66 -49.29 16.58
CA LEU A 20 34.06 -48.05 15.92
C LEU A 20 33.52 -47.97 14.48
N GLY A 21 33.06 -46.77 14.11
CA GLY A 21 32.73 -46.43 12.72
C GLY A 21 33.96 -46.43 11.82
N THR A 22 33.75 -46.35 10.51
CA THR A 22 34.83 -46.35 9.50
C THR A 22 35.81 -45.19 9.70
N ALA A 23 35.30 -43.99 9.98
CA ALA A 23 36.12 -42.81 10.26
C ALA A 23 36.98 -43.01 11.52
N ASP A 24 36.40 -43.50 12.61
CA ASP A 24 37.11 -43.72 13.87
C ASP A 24 38.17 -44.82 13.76
N LYS A 25 37.95 -45.86 12.95
CA LYS A 25 38.96 -46.87 12.62
C LYS A 25 40.13 -46.29 11.85
N ALA A 26 39.86 -45.45 10.83
CA ALA A 26 40.92 -44.79 10.07
C ALA A 26 41.75 -43.86 10.96
N LEU A 27 41.10 -43.12 11.87
CA LEU A 27 41.76 -42.29 12.86
C LEU A 27 42.58 -43.13 13.85
N LEU A 28 42.04 -44.24 14.36
CA LEU A 28 42.77 -45.16 15.22
C LEU A 28 44.07 -45.66 14.58
N ILE A 29 44.02 -46.07 13.30
CA ILE A 29 45.21 -46.50 12.55
C ILE A 29 46.23 -45.35 12.43
N ALA A 30 45.76 -44.13 12.17
CA ALA A 30 46.64 -42.95 12.12
C ALA A 30 47.32 -42.68 13.47
N PHE A 31 46.60 -42.85 14.58
CA PHE A 31 47.17 -42.74 15.93
C PHE A 31 48.17 -43.86 16.23
N GLN A 32 47.86 -45.12 15.89
CA GLN A 32 48.77 -46.26 16.08
C GLN A 32 50.05 -46.15 15.24
N THR A 33 49.95 -45.57 14.04
CA THR A 33 51.11 -45.34 13.17
C THR A 33 52.04 -44.28 13.75
N LYS A 34 51.49 -43.23 14.37
CA LYS A 34 52.27 -42.13 14.94
C LYS A 34 52.77 -42.42 16.36
N TYR A 35 52.01 -43.20 17.13
CA TYR A 35 52.29 -43.57 18.53
C TYR A 35 52.09 -45.08 18.73
N PRO A 36 53.06 -45.92 18.32
CA PRO A 36 52.94 -47.38 18.39
C PRO A 36 52.94 -47.88 19.84
N LEU A 37 52.07 -48.84 20.16
CA LEU A 37 52.04 -49.54 21.46
C LEU A 37 53.10 -50.66 21.50
N SER A 38 53.85 -50.76 22.60
CA SER A 38 54.97 -51.71 22.79
C SER A 38 54.62 -53.21 22.71
N SER A 39 53.35 -53.58 22.54
CA SER A 39 52.89 -54.97 22.44
C SER A 39 52.58 -55.45 21.01
N ASN A 40 52.66 -54.59 19.99
CA ASN A 40 52.42 -54.99 18.60
C ASN A 40 53.70 -55.54 17.93
N VAL A 41 53.97 -56.83 18.17
CA VAL A 41 55.02 -57.59 17.47
C VAL A 41 54.56 -57.92 16.04
N ILE A 42 54.73 -57.01 15.07
CA ILE A 42 54.95 -57.38 13.65
C ILE A 42 55.91 -56.37 12.97
N SER A 43 57.16 -56.83 12.83
CA SER A 43 58.10 -56.67 11.69
C SER A 43 58.36 -55.30 11.04
N GLU A 44 59.62 -54.86 11.21
CA GLU A 44 60.48 -54.18 10.23
C GLU A 44 60.06 -52.81 9.67
N GLN A 45 60.12 -51.79 10.54
CA GLN A 45 60.84 -50.53 10.28
C GLN A 45 60.89 -49.73 11.58
N THR A 46 62.11 -49.53 12.10
CA THR A 46 62.42 -48.86 13.36
C THR A 46 61.94 -47.40 13.38
N LEU A 47 60.73 -47.17 13.87
CA LEU A 47 60.37 -45.93 14.54
C LEU A 47 60.81 -46.07 16.00
N PRO A 48 61.58 -45.11 16.57
CA PRO A 48 61.99 -45.18 17.97
C PRO A 48 60.75 -45.17 18.87
N GLU A 49 60.63 -46.18 19.75
CA GLU A 49 59.64 -46.16 20.83
C GLU A 49 59.84 -44.88 21.64
N ARG A 50 58.82 -44.03 21.70
CA ARG A 50 58.83 -42.84 22.54
C ARG A 50 58.60 -43.24 23.99
N ASP A 51 59.31 -42.57 24.90
CA ASP A 51 59.12 -42.79 26.33
C ASP A 51 57.69 -42.33 26.69
N PRO A 52 56.87 -43.16 27.38
CA PRO A 52 55.55 -42.76 27.85
C PRO A 52 55.54 -41.51 28.74
N ASN A 53 56.70 -41.16 29.33
CA ASN A 53 56.91 -39.96 30.13
C ASN A 53 57.35 -38.73 29.32
N ASP A 54 57.55 -38.85 28.00
CA ASP A 54 57.86 -37.72 27.13
C ASP A 54 56.65 -36.78 27.01
N SER A 55 56.90 -35.48 27.00
CA SER A 55 55.87 -34.48 26.67
C SER A 55 55.69 -34.34 25.16
N LEU A 56 54.45 -34.23 24.71
CA LEU A 56 54.12 -33.93 23.32
C LEU A 56 54.62 -32.54 22.92
N SER A 57 55.18 -32.44 21.71
CA SER A 57 55.58 -31.16 21.09
C SER A 57 54.37 -30.36 20.58
N GLU A 58 54.54 -29.06 20.33
CA GLU A 58 53.47 -28.21 19.76
C GLU A 58 52.98 -28.73 18.40
N GLU A 59 53.87 -29.21 17.53
CA GLU A 59 53.50 -29.80 16.24
C GLU A 59 52.60 -31.03 16.40
N GLU A 60 52.83 -31.80 17.45
CA GLU A 60 52.04 -32.99 17.77
C GLU A 60 50.68 -32.65 18.37
N LEU A 61 50.64 -31.63 19.23
CA LEU A 61 49.39 -31.11 19.76
C LEU A 61 48.53 -30.52 18.61
N CYS A 62 49.13 -29.79 17.68
CA CYS A 62 48.46 -29.33 16.45
C CYS A 62 47.94 -30.52 15.63
N TRP A 63 48.75 -31.55 15.40
CA TRP A 63 48.33 -32.74 14.67
C TRP A 63 47.14 -33.44 15.33
N ILE A 64 47.12 -33.57 16.66
CA ILE A 64 45.98 -34.16 17.40
C ILE A 64 44.73 -33.31 17.19
N ARG A 65 44.83 -31.98 17.25
CA ARG A 65 43.69 -31.08 16.99
C ARG A 65 43.16 -31.23 15.56
N ASP A 66 44.03 -31.42 14.58
CA ASP A 66 43.62 -31.69 13.21
C ASP A 66 42.85 -33.01 13.08
N ARG A 67 43.19 -34.04 13.88
CA ARG A 67 42.41 -35.30 13.95
C ARG A 67 41.02 -35.08 14.55
N PHE A 68 40.89 -34.24 15.57
CA PHE A 68 39.56 -33.85 16.09
C PHE A 68 38.74 -33.10 15.03
N ALA A 69 39.34 -32.19 14.29
CA ALA A 69 38.67 -31.47 13.21
C ALA A 69 38.25 -32.38 12.05
N GLU A 70 39.07 -33.37 11.71
CA GLU A 70 38.74 -34.42 10.74
C GLU A 70 37.55 -35.26 11.22
N ARG A 71 37.59 -35.71 12.48
CA ARG A 71 36.48 -36.47 13.06
C ARG A 71 35.18 -35.67 13.09
N TRP A 72 35.23 -34.40 13.52
CA TRP A 72 34.05 -33.54 13.58
C TRP A 72 33.33 -33.44 12.24
N LYS A 73 34.08 -33.26 11.13
CA LYS A 73 33.51 -33.24 9.77
C LYS A 73 32.78 -34.53 9.42
N GLU A 74 33.23 -35.66 9.94
CA GLU A 74 32.64 -36.97 9.68
C GLU A 74 31.44 -37.30 10.56
N ILE A 75 31.36 -36.76 11.79
CA ILE A 75 30.31 -37.12 12.77
C ILE A 75 29.22 -36.06 12.92
N ALA A 76 29.47 -34.81 12.52
CA ALA A 76 28.53 -33.70 12.72
C ALA A 76 27.15 -34.03 12.13
N ASP A 77 26.09 -33.79 12.90
CA ASP A 77 24.69 -34.09 12.56
C ASP A 77 24.40 -35.59 12.28
N LYS A 78 25.30 -36.51 12.70
CA LYS A 78 25.12 -37.97 12.62
C LYS A 78 25.00 -38.60 14.01
N GLN A 79 24.79 -39.92 14.06
CA GLN A 79 24.58 -40.65 15.31
C GLN A 79 25.73 -40.50 16.32
N ASP A 80 26.96 -40.35 15.84
CA ASP A 80 28.17 -40.19 16.66
C ASP A 80 28.49 -38.73 17.01
N ASP A 81 27.61 -37.77 16.70
CA ASP A 81 27.79 -36.36 17.07
C ASP A 81 27.92 -36.20 18.60
N TYR A 82 28.96 -35.51 19.05
CA TYR A 82 29.25 -35.29 20.47
C TYR A 82 28.07 -34.67 21.23
N THR A 83 27.31 -33.80 20.57
CA THR A 83 26.19 -33.08 21.16
C THR A 83 24.90 -33.90 21.20
N PHE A 84 24.83 -35.04 20.49
CA PHE A 84 23.67 -35.94 20.46
C PHE A 84 23.77 -36.98 21.56
N ASP A 85 24.91 -37.68 21.65
CA ASP A 85 25.17 -38.66 22.71
C ASP A 85 26.67 -38.69 23.07
N PRO A 86 27.08 -38.26 24.27
CA PRO A 86 28.48 -38.27 24.70
C PRO A 86 28.96 -39.67 25.14
N ARG A 87 28.09 -40.69 25.11
CA ARG A 87 28.40 -42.06 25.55
C ARG A 87 28.97 -42.90 24.39
N GLY A 88 29.27 -44.18 24.68
CA GLY A 88 29.81 -45.12 23.69
C GLY A 88 31.15 -44.67 23.12
N ASN A 89 31.27 -44.67 21.79
CA ASN A 89 32.50 -44.30 21.07
C ASN A 89 33.00 -42.89 21.43
N ASN A 90 32.12 -41.98 21.83
CA ASN A 90 32.48 -40.59 22.15
C ASN A 90 33.21 -40.42 23.49
N VAL A 91 33.13 -41.38 24.42
CA VAL A 91 33.68 -41.24 25.79
C VAL A 91 35.18 -41.00 25.77
N GLU A 92 35.92 -41.80 24.99
CA GLU A 92 37.38 -41.73 24.95
C GLU A 92 37.88 -40.49 24.22
N TRP A 93 37.17 -40.05 23.18
CA TRP A 93 37.45 -38.77 22.50
C TRP A 93 37.22 -37.57 23.43
N ILE A 94 36.14 -37.59 24.22
CA ILE A 94 35.85 -36.53 25.20
C ILE A 94 36.91 -36.52 26.31
N ARG A 95 37.34 -37.69 26.79
CA ARG A 95 38.42 -37.80 27.79
C ARG A 95 39.72 -37.19 27.27
N LEU A 96 40.14 -37.59 26.06
CA LEU A 96 41.35 -37.05 25.43
C LEU A 96 41.25 -35.53 25.21
N ALA A 97 40.10 -35.01 24.80
CA ALA A 97 39.90 -33.58 24.62
C ALA A 97 40.00 -32.80 25.94
N LYS A 98 39.51 -33.36 27.06
CA LYS A 98 39.66 -32.75 28.39
C LYS A 98 41.12 -32.67 28.81
N ASP A 99 41.88 -33.75 28.61
CA ASP A 99 43.33 -33.77 28.88
C ASP A 99 44.08 -32.76 28.01
N LEU A 100 43.73 -32.68 26.73
CA LEU A 100 44.35 -31.76 25.78
C LEU A 100 44.02 -30.28 26.10
N ALA A 101 42.81 -29.99 26.59
CA ALA A 101 42.40 -28.64 26.98
C ALA A 101 43.19 -28.11 28.17
N LEU A 102 43.45 -28.96 29.17
CA LEU A 102 44.24 -28.62 30.36
C LEU A 102 45.68 -28.23 29.97
N GLU A 103 46.24 -28.95 29.01
CA GLU A 103 47.64 -28.80 28.58
C GLU A 103 47.84 -27.58 27.68
N LEU A 104 46.90 -27.33 26.76
CA LEU A 104 46.98 -26.19 25.84
C LEU A 104 46.58 -24.86 26.48
N LYS A 105 46.23 -24.84 27.78
CA LYS A 105 45.65 -23.68 28.48
C LYS A 105 44.50 -23.03 27.67
N GLN A 106 43.75 -23.86 26.94
CA GLN A 106 42.65 -23.40 26.11
C GLN A 106 41.39 -23.18 26.94
N GLN A 107 40.53 -22.29 26.46
CA GLN A 107 39.38 -21.77 27.19
C GLN A 107 38.36 -22.86 27.58
N HIS A 108 38.17 -23.91 26.76
CA HIS A 108 37.31 -25.06 27.11
C HIS A 108 37.52 -26.28 26.18
N TYR A 109 37.29 -27.50 26.65
CA TYR A 109 37.47 -28.73 25.85
C TYR A 109 36.48 -28.89 24.69
N PHE A 110 35.34 -28.21 24.73
CA PHE A 110 34.39 -28.18 23.60
C PHE A 110 35.00 -27.56 22.34
N VAL A 111 35.91 -26.58 22.47
CA VAL A 111 36.57 -25.95 21.32
C VAL A 111 37.52 -26.94 20.61
N ILE A 112 37.98 -27.97 21.32
CA ILE A 112 38.78 -29.06 20.76
C ILE A 112 37.85 -30.07 20.06
N LEU A 113 36.76 -30.47 20.71
CA LEU A 113 35.79 -31.42 20.14
C LEU A 113 35.07 -30.86 18.91
N ILE A 114 34.75 -29.56 18.94
CA ILE A 114 33.91 -28.86 17.97
C ILE A 114 34.67 -27.62 17.50
N PRO A 115 35.64 -27.77 16.58
CA PRO A 115 36.51 -26.66 16.18
C PRO A 115 35.81 -25.59 15.34
N VAL A 116 34.54 -25.81 14.95
CA VAL A 116 33.72 -24.83 14.24
C VAL A 116 33.07 -23.79 15.15
N ILE A 117 33.23 -23.90 16.48
CA ILE A 117 32.70 -22.91 17.43
C ILE A 117 33.34 -21.54 17.19
N THR A 118 32.51 -20.53 16.92
CA THR A 118 32.97 -19.17 16.56
C THR A 118 32.88 -18.15 17.70
N ASN A 119 31.88 -18.24 18.58
CA ASN A 119 31.60 -17.27 19.64
C ASN A 119 32.16 -17.70 21.01
N LYS A 120 32.55 -16.73 21.84
CA LYS A 120 33.04 -16.97 23.22
C LYS A 120 31.94 -17.06 24.27
N SER A 121 30.78 -16.48 24.00
CA SER A 121 29.63 -16.41 24.90
C SER A 121 28.33 -16.67 24.15
N ASP A 122 27.38 -17.30 24.82
CA ASP A 122 26.03 -17.55 24.31
C ASP A 122 25.34 -16.22 23.95
N PRO A 123 24.84 -16.02 22.72
CA PRO A 123 24.09 -14.81 22.36
C PRO A 123 22.79 -14.64 23.17
N ASP A 124 22.23 -15.73 23.71
CA ASP A 124 20.92 -15.73 24.33
C ASP A 124 20.90 -15.17 25.77
N ASN A 125 21.95 -15.44 26.55
CA ASN A 125 22.04 -15.05 27.96
C ASN A 125 23.45 -14.62 28.39
N PHE A 126 24.40 -14.49 27.45
CA PHE A 126 25.80 -14.14 27.68
C PHE A 126 26.57 -15.10 28.59
N SER A 127 26.08 -16.34 28.76
CA SER A 127 26.79 -17.37 29.51
C SER A 127 28.08 -17.79 28.80
N ARG A 128 29.07 -18.22 29.58
CA ARG A 128 30.36 -18.70 29.07
C ARG A 128 30.36 -20.21 28.95
N LEU A 129 31.03 -20.71 27.93
CA LEU A 129 31.17 -22.15 27.66
C LEU A 129 31.79 -22.93 28.83
N GLU A 130 32.63 -22.26 29.63
CA GLU A 130 33.26 -22.77 30.86
C GLU A 130 32.26 -23.25 31.92
N GLN A 131 31.00 -22.85 31.82
CA GLN A 131 29.93 -23.20 32.76
C GLN A 131 29.22 -24.51 32.41
N ASP A 132 29.61 -25.18 31.32
CA ASP A 132 28.96 -26.40 30.80
C ASP A 132 29.89 -27.62 30.87
N GLN A 133 29.39 -28.73 31.43
CA GLN A 133 30.16 -29.97 31.63
C GLN A 133 29.71 -31.12 30.71
N ASP A 134 28.61 -30.95 29.99
CA ASP A 134 27.99 -31.97 29.14
C ASP A 134 27.81 -31.39 27.72
N PRO A 135 28.41 -31.98 26.67
CA PRO A 135 28.21 -31.53 25.28
C PRO A 135 26.74 -31.44 24.84
N ARG A 136 25.84 -32.18 25.49
CA ARG A 136 24.39 -32.13 25.21
C ARG A 136 23.75 -30.83 25.69
N SER A 137 24.40 -30.04 26.55
CA SER A 137 23.84 -28.77 27.03
C SER A 137 23.84 -27.66 25.99
N ILE A 138 24.54 -27.86 24.87
CA ILE A 138 24.65 -26.89 23.77
C ILE A 138 24.04 -27.42 22.46
N TYR A 139 23.71 -26.50 21.56
CA TYR A 139 23.45 -26.76 20.14
C TYR A 139 24.17 -25.71 19.29
N LEU A 140 24.38 -26.01 18.00
CA LEU A 140 25.09 -25.14 17.07
C LEU A 140 24.15 -24.59 16.00
N SER A 141 24.38 -23.35 15.60
CA SER A 141 23.86 -22.72 14.39
C SER A 141 24.70 -23.08 13.17
N ASP A 142 24.18 -22.80 11.98
CA ASP A 142 24.85 -23.10 10.71
C ASP A 142 26.14 -22.28 10.48
N ASP A 143 26.30 -21.15 11.16
CA ASP A 143 27.52 -20.33 11.15
C ASP A 143 28.55 -20.75 12.22
N GLY A 144 28.29 -21.84 12.95
CA GLY A 144 29.15 -22.33 14.03
C GLY A 144 28.94 -21.61 15.37
N THR A 145 27.96 -20.71 15.48
CA THR A 145 27.59 -20.11 16.76
C THR A 145 27.02 -21.18 17.69
N TRP A 146 27.53 -21.30 18.92
CA TRP A 146 26.97 -22.18 19.94
C TRP A 146 25.97 -21.44 20.82
N HIS A 147 24.97 -22.20 21.26
CA HIS A 147 23.86 -21.75 22.08
C HIS A 147 23.61 -22.73 23.22
N ARG A 148 23.13 -22.24 24.36
CA ARG A 148 22.81 -23.08 25.51
C ARG A 148 21.33 -23.47 25.53
N ILE A 149 21.05 -24.78 25.67
CA ILE A 149 19.66 -25.28 25.81
C ILE A 149 18.99 -24.71 27.06
N GLN A 150 19.75 -24.58 28.16
CA GLN A 150 19.23 -24.03 29.40
C GLN A 150 18.77 -22.57 29.21
N GLY A 151 19.46 -21.77 28.39
CA GLY A 151 19.06 -20.40 28.08
C GLY A 151 17.73 -20.33 27.31
N LEU A 152 17.55 -21.20 26.30
CA LEU A 152 16.26 -21.35 25.62
C LEU A 152 15.15 -21.77 26.60
N PHE A 153 15.43 -22.74 27.47
CA PHE A 153 14.47 -23.24 28.44
C PHE A 153 13.99 -22.16 29.42
N GLU A 154 14.92 -21.42 30.04
CA GLU A 154 14.61 -20.33 30.97
C GLU A 154 13.77 -19.22 30.32
N ARG A 155 14.07 -18.90 29.06
CA ARG A 155 13.28 -17.93 28.30
C ARG A 155 11.86 -18.39 28.07
N LEU A 156 11.66 -19.66 27.70
CA LEU A 156 10.35 -20.25 27.44
C LEU A 156 9.45 -20.34 28.68
N GLN A 157 10.00 -20.19 29.88
CA GLN A 157 9.23 -20.11 31.12
C GLN A 157 8.54 -18.75 31.33
N GLN A 158 8.87 -17.73 30.53
CA GLN A 158 8.28 -16.40 30.67
C GLN A 158 6.86 -16.32 30.07
N PRO A 159 5.91 -15.57 30.67
CA PRO A 159 4.51 -15.54 30.23
C PRO A 159 4.26 -15.08 28.79
N ALA A 160 5.18 -14.31 28.21
CA ALA A 160 5.10 -13.78 26.85
C ALA A 160 6.13 -14.40 25.90
N ALA A 161 6.80 -15.48 26.32
CA ALA A 161 7.92 -16.07 25.60
C ALA A 161 7.53 -16.45 24.17
N VAL A 162 8.47 -16.24 23.26
CA VAL A 162 8.40 -16.67 21.86
C VAL A 162 9.59 -17.58 21.63
N PHE A 163 9.39 -18.67 20.89
CA PHE A 163 10.45 -19.59 20.54
C PHE A 163 11.38 -18.95 19.50
N LEU A 164 12.55 -18.47 19.93
CA LEU A 164 13.48 -17.67 19.13
C LEU A 164 14.93 -17.85 19.59
N THR A 165 15.86 -17.45 18.73
CA THR A 165 17.30 -17.36 19.00
C THR A 165 17.89 -16.05 18.45
N TYR A 166 19.15 -15.74 18.79
CA TYR A 166 19.89 -14.56 18.33
C TYR A 166 21.17 -14.96 17.59
N ASP A 167 21.42 -14.40 16.41
CA ASP A 167 22.70 -14.62 15.74
C ASP A 167 23.81 -13.79 16.41
N HIS A 168 25.04 -14.31 16.44
CA HIS A 168 26.17 -13.57 17.04
C HIS A 168 26.40 -12.19 16.42
N LYS A 169 26.09 -12.03 15.12
CA LYS A 169 26.27 -10.78 14.35
C LYS A 169 25.02 -9.89 14.28
N LYS A 170 23.83 -10.41 14.62
CA LYS A 170 22.57 -9.67 14.46
C LYS A 170 21.90 -9.52 15.82
N THR A 171 21.61 -8.28 16.21
CA THR A 171 20.84 -7.98 17.42
C THR A 171 19.36 -8.35 17.31
N ASN A 172 18.89 -8.73 16.12
CA ASN A 172 17.49 -9.03 15.87
C ASN A 172 17.18 -10.51 16.13
N PRO A 173 16.14 -10.83 16.89
CA PRO A 173 15.73 -12.22 17.12
C PRO A 173 15.21 -12.86 15.84
N ARG A 174 15.47 -14.17 15.67
CA ARG A 174 14.94 -14.98 14.56
C ARG A 174 14.38 -16.32 15.03
N ALA A 175 13.63 -16.98 14.16
CA ALA A 175 13.19 -18.36 14.38
C ALA A 175 14.40 -19.30 14.35
N LEU A 176 14.32 -20.40 15.11
CA LEU A 176 15.28 -21.49 14.97
C LEU A 176 15.10 -22.16 13.60
N THR A 177 16.20 -22.53 12.98
CA THR A 177 16.23 -23.28 11.72
C THR A 177 15.85 -24.74 11.95
N LEU A 178 15.46 -25.43 10.88
CA LEU A 178 15.17 -26.87 10.93
C LEU A 178 16.39 -27.69 11.40
N LYS A 179 17.62 -27.30 11.04
CA LYS A 179 18.83 -27.99 11.50
C LYS A 179 19.12 -27.76 12.98
N GLU A 180 18.92 -26.54 13.49
CA GLU A 180 19.06 -26.27 14.93
C GLU A 180 18.06 -27.09 15.74
N MET A 181 16.79 -27.11 15.32
CA MET A 181 15.76 -27.94 15.97
C MET A 181 16.05 -29.43 15.86
N PHE A 182 16.59 -29.88 14.72
CA PHE A 182 17.05 -31.25 14.53
C PHE A 182 18.15 -31.63 15.54
N ARG A 183 19.15 -30.76 15.73
CA ARG A 183 20.23 -30.94 16.71
C ARG A 183 19.72 -30.99 18.15
N ILE A 184 18.68 -30.22 18.46
CA ILE A 184 18.02 -30.24 19.77
C ILE A 184 17.24 -31.54 19.97
N ARG A 185 16.45 -31.98 18.97
CA ARG A 185 15.66 -33.22 19.01
C ARG A 185 16.53 -34.47 19.14
N SER A 186 17.71 -34.47 18.54
CA SER A 186 18.58 -35.65 18.43
C SER A 186 19.32 -36.04 19.71
N LYS A 187 19.19 -35.25 20.78
CA LYS A 187 19.87 -35.48 22.05
C LYS A 187 19.30 -36.68 22.81
N LYS A 188 20.17 -37.59 23.24
CA LYS A 188 19.83 -38.86 23.90
C LYS A 188 20.40 -38.97 25.31
N GLY A 189 19.77 -39.82 26.11
CA GLY A 189 20.21 -40.23 27.45
C GLY A 189 19.17 -39.96 28.52
N ASP A 190 19.03 -40.90 29.45
CA ASP A 190 18.04 -40.85 30.53
C ASP A 190 18.33 -39.71 31.52
N GLU A 191 19.58 -39.23 31.56
CA GLU A 191 19.99 -38.10 32.41
C GLU A 191 19.40 -36.75 31.94
N LEU A 192 18.83 -36.70 30.73
CA LEU A 192 18.16 -35.51 30.20
C LEU A 192 16.74 -35.34 30.74
N ALA A 193 16.19 -36.36 31.40
CA ALA A 193 14.84 -36.31 31.92
C ALA A 193 14.73 -35.27 33.05
N LYS A 194 13.72 -34.40 32.96
CA LYS A 194 13.46 -33.35 33.96
C LYS A 194 12.00 -33.38 34.41
N GLN A 195 11.78 -33.17 35.70
CA GLN A 195 10.45 -32.99 36.27
C GLN A 195 10.13 -31.49 36.36
N ILE A 196 9.03 -31.06 35.75
CA ILE A 196 8.57 -29.66 35.73
C ILE A 196 7.06 -29.67 35.96
N ASP A 197 6.56 -28.85 36.89
CA ASP A 197 5.12 -28.73 37.20
C ASP A 197 4.43 -30.10 37.46
N ASN A 198 5.12 -31.03 38.14
CA ASN A 198 4.69 -32.42 38.39
C ASN A 198 4.59 -33.34 37.16
N GLU A 199 5.03 -32.91 35.97
CA GLU A 199 5.17 -33.78 34.80
C GLU A 199 6.64 -34.15 34.55
N ILE A 200 6.88 -35.38 34.13
CA ILE A 200 8.21 -35.87 33.72
C ILE A 200 8.31 -35.76 32.21
N TYR A 201 9.34 -35.06 31.75
CA TYR A 201 9.68 -34.91 30.33
C TYR A 201 10.97 -35.69 30.05
N ALA A 202 10.99 -36.45 28.97
CA ALA A 202 12.13 -37.32 28.64
C ALA A 202 13.40 -36.52 28.31
N ASN A 203 13.25 -35.38 27.65
CA ASN A 203 14.31 -34.43 27.34
C ASN A 203 13.70 -33.04 27.04
N PHE A 204 14.54 -32.07 26.67
CA PHE A 204 14.06 -30.72 26.33
C PHE A 204 13.14 -30.69 25.10
N TRP A 205 13.33 -31.56 24.11
CA TRP A 205 12.45 -31.63 22.94
C TRP A 205 11.04 -32.12 23.33
N ASP A 206 10.94 -33.12 24.21
CA ASP A 206 9.66 -33.60 24.74
C ASP A 206 8.91 -32.50 25.51
N TYR A 207 9.64 -31.70 26.32
CA TYR A 207 9.09 -30.50 26.96
C TYR A 207 8.57 -29.48 25.93
N LEU A 208 9.37 -29.18 24.90
CA LEU A 208 9.02 -28.21 23.88
C LEU A 208 7.76 -28.64 23.12
N ILE A 209 7.67 -29.89 22.68
CA ILE A 209 6.51 -30.40 21.94
C ILE A 209 5.24 -30.48 22.81
N ARG A 210 5.35 -30.92 24.06
CA ARG A 210 4.16 -31.11 24.93
C ARG A 210 3.66 -29.81 25.57
N ARG A 211 4.57 -28.90 25.94
CA ARG A 211 4.22 -27.69 26.71
C ARG A 211 4.21 -26.41 25.86
N ILE A 212 5.15 -26.29 24.92
CA ILE A 212 5.41 -25.02 24.20
C ILE A 212 4.76 -25.00 22.81
N ALA A 213 4.89 -26.05 22.01
CA ALA A 213 4.30 -26.14 20.67
C ALA A 213 2.78 -25.84 20.61
N PRO A 214 1.94 -26.24 21.60
CA PRO A 214 0.52 -25.85 21.63
C PRO A 214 0.30 -24.32 21.63
N THR A 215 1.29 -23.55 22.06
CA THR A 215 1.22 -22.08 22.13
C THR A 215 1.69 -21.40 20.85
N TRP A 216 2.39 -22.10 19.96
CA TRP A 216 2.99 -21.50 18.77
C TRP A 216 1.96 -20.93 17.78
N GLN A 217 0.75 -21.47 17.74
CA GLN A 217 -0.33 -20.94 16.89
C GLN A 217 -1.03 -19.70 17.49
N GLN A 218 -0.74 -19.32 18.74
CA GLN A 218 -1.42 -18.20 19.42
C GLN A 218 -0.97 -16.82 18.88
N LYS A 219 0.19 -16.74 18.23
CA LYS A 219 0.76 -15.53 17.65
C LYS A 219 1.16 -15.78 16.20
N GLY A 220 0.90 -14.82 15.32
CA GLY A 220 1.15 -14.95 13.88
C GLY A 220 0.05 -15.70 13.12
N LYS A 221 0.27 -15.89 11.83
CA LYS A 221 -0.62 -16.60 10.89
C LYS A 221 0.18 -17.64 10.11
N CYS A 222 -0.51 -18.63 9.56
CA CYS A 222 0.12 -19.61 8.67
C CYS A 222 0.61 -18.89 7.39
N PRO A 223 1.89 -19.03 7.00
CA PRO A 223 2.42 -18.50 5.75
C PRO A 223 1.88 -19.32 4.56
N GLU A 224 0.73 -18.91 4.03
CA GLU A 224 -0.01 -19.69 3.00
C GLU A 224 0.79 -19.89 1.70
N HIS A 225 1.69 -18.96 1.38
CA HIS A 225 2.57 -19.04 0.21
C HIS A 225 3.54 -20.23 0.26
N LEU A 226 3.83 -20.77 1.45
CA LEU A 226 4.69 -21.96 1.61
C LEU A 226 3.94 -23.28 1.34
N LEU A 227 2.60 -23.28 1.33
CA LEU A 227 1.80 -24.50 1.21
C LEU A 227 1.95 -25.19 -0.15
N PRO A 228 1.95 -24.47 -1.30
CA PRO A 228 2.27 -25.07 -2.59
C PRO A 228 3.69 -25.66 -2.64
N THR A 229 4.68 -24.96 -2.09
CA THR A 229 6.07 -25.47 -2.05
C THR A 229 6.16 -26.74 -1.20
N LEU A 230 5.50 -26.78 -0.04
CA LEU A 230 5.41 -27.97 0.82
C LEU A 230 4.75 -29.14 0.08
N LEU A 231 3.69 -28.90 -0.68
CA LEU A 231 3.09 -29.92 -1.53
C LEU A 231 4.11 -30.45 -2.55
N GLY A 232 4.84 -29.58 -3.24
CA GLY A 232 5.87 -29.98 -4.21
C GLY A 232 7.03 -30.79 -3.60
N VAL A 233 7.37 -30.55 -2.33
CA VAL A 233 8.30 -31.38 -1.55
C VAL A 233 7.72 -32.80 -1.36
N ILE A 234 6.46 -32.89 -0.92
CA ILE A 234 5.76 -34.17 -0.73
C ILE A 234 5.68 -34.96 -2.04
N GLU A 235 5.35 -34.30 -3.15
CA GLU A 235 5.30 -34.92 -4.48
C GLU A 235 6.63 -35.52 -4.87
N SER A 236 7.72 -34.74 -4.75
CA SER A 236 9.06 -35.22 -5.08
C SER A 236 9.51 -36.41 -4.23
N TYR A 237 9.09 -36.48 -2.96
CA TYR A 237 9.34 -37.65 -2.12
C TYR A 237 8.67 -38.91 -2.67
N PHE A 238 7.37 -38.82 -3.01
CA PHE A 238 6.62 -39.96 -3.54
C PHE A 238 7.07 -40.37 -4.94
N ASP A 239 7.48 -39.42 -5.78
CA ASP A 239 8.00 -39.69 -7.11
C ASP A 239 9.39 -40.36 -7.06
N ALA A 240 10.28 -39.89 -6.19
CA ALA A 240 11.59 -40.54 -5.96
C ALA A 240 11.41 -41.99 -5.50
N LYS A 241 10.47 -42.23 -4.58
CA LYS A 241 10.14 -43.58 -4.12
C LYS A 241 9.54 -44.47 -5.21
N ALA A 242 8.63 -43.92 -6.03
CA ALA A 242 7.96 -44.67 -7.09
C ALA A 242 8.92 -45.06 -8.24
N THR A 243 9.86 -44.19 -8.57
CA THR A 243 10.82 -44.40 -9.68
C THR A 243 12.08 -45.15 -9.28
N ARG A 244 12.28 -45.45 -7.98
CA ARG A 244 13.56 -45.96 -7.40
C ARG A 244 14.77 -45.11 -7.81
N SER A 245 14.54 -43.83 -8.08
CA SER A 245 15.57 -42.88 -8.49
C SER A 245 16.29 -42.31 -7.27
N ASP A 246 17.44 -41.68 -7.53
CA ASP A 246 18.25 -41.03 -6.50
C ASP A 246 17.45 -39.95 -5.74
N SER A 247 17.54 -39.98 -4.41
CA SER A 247 16.92 -39.04 -3.45
C SER A 247 17.33 -37.56 -3.64
N GLY A 248 18.23 -37.27 -4.58
CA GLY A 248 18.79 -35.96 -4.83
C GLY A 248 17.76 -34.89 -5.22
N GLU A 249 16.72 -35.22 -5.99
CA GLU A 249 15.69 -34.23 -6.37
C GLU A 249 14.82 -33.83 -5.17
N PHE A 250 14.38 -34.80 -4.37
CA PHE A 250 13.67 -34.55 -3.11
C PHE A 250 14.51 -33.67 -2.19
N LYS A 251 15.78 -34.02 -1.99
CA LYS A 251 16.68 -33.24 -1.13
C LYS A 251 16.87 -31.81 -1.65
N LYS A 252 17.03 -31.63 -2.97
CA LYS A 252 17.14 -30.31 -3.59
C LYS A 252 15.88 -29.45 -3.37
N LYS A 253 14.68 -30.00 -3.58
CA LYS A 253 13.43 -29.28 -3.33
C LYS A 253 13.24 -28.96 -1.85
N PHE A 254 13.60 -29.90 -0.97
CA PHE A 254 13.52 -29.69 0.47
C PHE A 254 14.52 -28.62 0.95
N ASP A 255 15.75 -28.61 0.43
CA ASP A 255 16.73 -27.57 0.72
C ASP A 255 16.27 -26.18 0.23
N ALA A 256 15.58 -26.11 -0.92
CA ALA A 256 14.96 -24.87 -1.39
C ALA A 256 13.84 -24.41 -0.44
N PHE A 257 12.99 -25.33 -0.01
CA PHE A 257 11.93 -25.06 0.96
C PHE A 257 12.47 -24.58 2.32
N ILE A 258 13.59 -25.13 2.80
CA ILE A 258 14.27 -24.66 4.02
C ILE A 258 14.69 -23.19 3.88
N LYS A 259 15.23 -22.79 2.72
CA LYS A 259 15.61 -21.40 2.47
C LYS A 259 14.41 -20.45 2.44
N GLU A 260 13.29 -20.90 1.89
CA GLU A 260 12.03 -20.13 1.93
C GLU A 260 11.56 -19.93 3.37
N LEU A 261 11.61 -20.97 4.22
CA LEU A 261 11.27 -20.88 5.64
C LEU A 261 12.14 -19.82 6.38
N GLU A 262 13.43 -19.76 6.06
CA GLU A 262 14.36 -18.80 6.67
C GLU A 262 14.07 -17.33 6.29
N SER A 263 13.33 -17.10 5.20
CA SER A 263 12.97 -15.75 4.73
C SER A 263 11.71 -15.19 5.40
N CYS A 264 10.92 -16.03 6.07
CA CYS A 264 9.64 -15.65 6.65
C CYS A 264 9.79 -15.00 8.05
N PRO A 265 8.81 -14.18 8.48
CA PRO A 265 8.79 -13.61 9.82
C PRO A 265 8.76 -14.67 10.93
N LEU A 266 9.45 -14.39 12.05
CA LEU A 266 9.56 -15.24 13.24
C LEU A 266 8.20 -15.83 13.70
N GLN A 267 7.17 -14.99 13.80
CA GLN A 267 5.86 -15.42 14.31
C GLN A 267 5.14 -16.37 13.35
N GLU A 268 5.25 -16.13 12.04
CA GLU A 268 4.64 -16.98 11.02
C GLU A 268 5.31 -18.36 10.95
N ILE A 269 6.64 -18.40 11.10
CA ILE A 269 7.39 -19.66 11.12
C ILE A 269 7.06 -20.50 12.36
N ASN A 270 7.01 -19.89 13.54
CA ASN A 270 6.58 -20.62 14.74
C ASN A 270 5.16 -21.15 14.58
N HIS A 271 4.23 -20.32 14.08
CA HIS A 271 2.87 -20.76 13.78
C HIS A 271 2.87 -21.96 12.83
N PHE A 272 3.67 -21.91 11.76
CA PHE A 272 3.79 -22.99 10.77
C PHE A 272 4.30 -24.30 11.37
N TYR A 273 5.39 -24.24 12.15
CA TYR A 273 5.93 -25.40 12.86
C TYR A 273 4.92 -26.00 13.85
N GLY A 274 4.09 -25.15 14.46
CA GLY A 274 3.08 -25.53 15.45
C GLY A 274 1.78 -26.07 14.88
N ILE A 275 1.66 -26.25 13.57
CA ILE A 275 0.45 -26.81 12.95
C ILE A 275 0.27 -28.27 13.41
N GLU A 276 -0.85 -28.56 14.06
CA GLU A 276 -1.17 -29.93 14.49
C GLU A 276 -1.66 -30.76 13.29
N ILE A 277 -1.02 -31.91 13.07
CA ILE A 277 -1.34 -32.87 12.02
C ILE A 277 -2.00 -34.10 12.65
N TYR A 278 -3.25 -34.35 12.26
CA TYR A 278 -4.04 -35.48 12.75
C TYR A 278 -3.72 -36.75 11.98
N GLY A 279 -2.83 -37.56 12.55
CA GLY A 279 -2.48 -38.89 12.03
C GLY A 279 -3.42 -40.00 12.49
N LYS A 280 -3.29 -41.19 11.88
CA LYS A 280 -4.15 -42.34 12.21
C LYS A 280 -3.87 -42.92 13.61
N LYS A 281 -2.60 -42.94 14.02
CA LYS A 281 -2.14 -43.54 15.29
C LYS A 281 -1.92 -42.51 16.39
N ARG A 282 -1.37 -41.34 16.03
CA ARG A 282 -1.06 -40.24 16.94
C ARG A 282 -1.10 -38.92 16.20
N ASN A 283 -1.45 -37.85 16.91
CA ASN A 283 -1.24 -36.49 16.43
C ASN A 283 0.23 -36.11 16.63
N TYR A 284 0.72 -35.21 15.80
CA TYR A 284 2.07 -34.63 15.91
C TYR A 284 2.05 -33.24 15.27
N TYR A 285 3.10 -32.46 15.48
CA TYR A 285 3.20 -31.14 14.88
C TYR A 285 3.91 -31.21 13.52
N LEU A 286 3.64 -30.25 12.63
CA LEU A 286 4.25 -30.19 11.30
C LEU A 286 5.78 -30.23 11.38
N ILE A 287 6.37 -29.60 12.41
CA ILE A 287 7.81 -29.67 12.66
C ILE A 287 8.34 -31.11 12.75
N ASP A 288 7.59 -32.04 13.35
CA ASP A 288 8.02 -33.44 13.46
C ASP A 288 8.06 -34.16 12.11
N ALA A 289 7.25 -33.74 11.14
CA ALA A 289 7.30 -34.26 9.77
C ALA A 289 8.45 -33.64 8.98
N LEU A 290 8.69 -32.33 9.14
CA LEU A 290 9.80 -31.63 8.50
C LEU A 290 11.17 -32.13 9.00
N LEU A 291 11.30 -32.37 10.31
CA LEU A 291 12.54 -32.93 10.87
C LEU A 291 12.78 -34.37 10.40
N ASP A 292 11.74 -35.18 10.21
CA ASP A 292 11.88 -36.54 9.67
C ASP A 292 12.32 -36.52 8.18
N CYS A 293 12.00 -35.47 7.43
CA CYS A 293 12.49 -35.28 6.05
C CYS A 293 14.02 -35.13 5.97
N LEU A 294 14.66 -34.58 7.02
CA LEU A 294 16.14 -34.44 7.06
C LEU A 294 16.85 -35.80 7.14
N GLN A 295 16.23 -36.79 7.78
CA GLN A 295 16.85 -38.09 8.07
C GLN A 295 16.24 -39.28 7.33
N SER A 296 15.13 -39.10 6.62
CA SER A 296 14.37 -40.20 5.99
C SER A 296 14.03 -41.33 6.97
N THR A 297 13.48 -40.96 8.13
CA THR A 297 13.17 -41.91 9.22
C THR A 297 12.02 -42.86 8.88
N GLU A 298 11.98 -44.01 9.56
CA GLU A 298 10.86 -44.94 9.49
C GLU A 298 9.53 -44.23 9.85
N GLY A 299 8.52 -44.37 8.99
CA GLY A 299 7.21 -43.73 9.18
C GLY A 299 7.05 -42.34 8.55
N LEU A 300 8.08 -41.77 7.90
CA LEU A 300 7.99 -40.49 7.18
C LEU A 300 6.86 -40.49 6.14
N GLU A 301 6.66 -41.61 5.43
CA GLU A 301 5.59 -41.75 4.44
C GLU A 301 4.19 -41.52 5.04
N GLU A 302 3.88 -42.15 6.18
CA GLU A 302 2.60 -41.95 6.86
C GLU A 302 2.43 -40.48 7.24
N LYS A 303 3.51 -39.85 7.73
CA LYS A 303 3.49 -38.43 8.08
C LYS A 303 3.22 -37.52 6.89
N LEU A 304 3.92 -37.71 5.77
CA LEU A 304 3.73 -36.89 4.58
C LEU A 304 2.33 -37.09 3.95
N MET A 305 1.76 -38.30 4.02
CA MET A 305 0.37 -38.54 3.63
C MET A 305 -0.61 -37.74 4.49
N ASP A 306 -0.41 -37.70 5.81
CA ASP A 306 -1.28 -36.93 6.69
C ASP A 306 -1.11 -35.41 6.51
N VAL A 307 0.12 -34.94 6.23
CA VAL A 307 0.37 -33.54 5.85
C VAL A 307 -0.34 -33.21 4.54
N ALA A 308 -0.28 -34.07 3.52
CA ALA A 308 -1.03 -33.89 2.28
C ALA A 308 -2.55 -33.88 2.51
N ARG A 309 -3.06 -34.70 3.45
CA ARG A 309 -4.47 -34.69 3.87
C ARG A 309 -4.84 -33.37 4.55
N TRP A 310 -3.96 -32.82 5.37
CA TRP A 310 -4.16 -31.52 6.00
C TRP A 310 -4.15 -30.40 4.96
N LEU A 311 -3.20 -30.38 4.03
CA LEU A 311 -3.10 -29.40 2.94
C LEU A 311 -4.39 -29.31 2.14
N CYS A 312 -4.91 -30.42 1.61
CA CYS A 312 -6.14 -30.42 0.81
C CYS A 312 -7.40 -30.10 1.63
N ARG A 313 -7.41 -30.38 2.95
CA ARG A 313 -8.49 -29.93 3.84
C ARG A 313 -8.40 -28.44 4.11
N ARG A 314 -7.20 -27.87 4.20
CA ARG A 314 -6.98 -26.43 4.36
C ARG A 314 -7.39 -25.70 3.08
N ASP A 315 -6.88 -26.12 1.93
CA ASP A 315 -7.18 -25.59 0.60
C ASP A 315 -7.37 -26.74 -0.42
N PRO A 316 -8.60 -26.96 -0.94
CA PRO A 316 -8.91 -28.00 -1.92
C PRO A 316 -8.20 -27.87 -3.27
N THR A 317 -7.54 -26.74 -3.54
CA THR A 317 -6.69 -26.57 -4.74
C THR A 317 -5.32 -27.24 -4.58
N LEU A 318 -4.88 -27.48 -3.33
CA LEU A 318 -3.61 -28.13 -3.01
C LEU A 318 -3.75 -29.65 -3.07
N ILE A 319 -3.90 -30.17 -4.29
CA ILE A 319 -3.95 -31.59 -4.59
C ILE A 319 -2.78 -32.00 -5.47
N SER A 320 -2.29 -33.21 -5.23
CA SER A 320 -1.22 -33.80 -6.01
C SER A 320 -1.75 -34.73 -7.10
N GLN A 321 -0.99 -34.87 -8.19
CA GLN A 321 -1.21 -35.88 -9.22
C GLN A 321 -0.54 -37.23 -8.90
N CYS A 322 0.24 -37.32 -7.81
CA CYS A 322 0.93 -38.55 -7.42
C CYS A 322 -0.08 -39.65 -7.05
N LYS A 323 0.06 -40.82 -7.69
CA LYS A 323 -0.84 -41.98 -7.48
C LYS A 323 -0.94 -42.44 -6.02
N ASN A 324 0.15 -42.29 -5.25
CA ASN A 324 0.19 -42.69 -3.83
C ASN A 324 -0.71 -41.83 -2.93
N LEU A 325 -1.05 -40.61 -3.36
CA LEU A 325 -1.91 -39.68 -2.61
C LEU A 325 -3.38 -39.76 -3.04
N MET A 326 -3.68 -40.38 -4.18
CA MET A 326 -5.05 -40.53 -4.71
C MET A 326 -6.07 -41.11 -3.72
N PRO A 327 -5.76 -42.16 -2.91
CA PRO A 327 -6.73 -42.69 -1.95
C PRO A 327 -7.21 -41.66 -0.91
N ILE A 328 -6.35 -40.68 -0.58
CA ILE A 328 -6.68 -39.59 0.33
C ILE A 328 -7.71 -38.67 -0.33
N TYR A 329 -7.47 -38.32 -1.60
CA TYR A 329 -8.33 -37.41 -2.36
C TYR A 329 -9.69 -38.01 -2.68
N GLU A 330 -9.72 -39.31 -2.97
CA GLU A 330 -10.96 -40.07 -3.16
C GLU A 330 -11.82 -40.07 -1.88
N THR A 331 -11.20 -40.37 -0.73
CA THR A 331 -11.89 -40.36 0.57
C THR A 331 -12.47 -38.98 0.91
N LEU A 332 -11.73 -37.91 0.59
CA LEU A 332 -12.15 -36.53 0.84
C LEU A 332 -13.07 -35.95 -0.25
N LYS A 333 -13.27 -36.67 -1.37
CA LYS A 333 -14.01 -36.21 -2.55
C LYS A 333 -13.50 -34.87 -3.08
N VAL A 334 -12.18 -34.72 -3.17
CA VAL A 334 -11.48 -33.53 -3.70
C VAL A 334 -10.82 -33.86 -5.04
N GLY A 335 -10.49 -32.83 -5.82
CA GLY A 335 -9.90 -33.00 -7.14
C GLY A 335 -10.83 -33.75 -8.10
N GLN A 336 -10.27 -34.67 -8.88
CA GLN A 336 -11.03 -35.48 -9.84
C GLN A 336 -12.15 -36.34 -9.21
N TYR A 337 -12.16 -36.49 -7.88
CA TYR A 337 -13.15 -37.26 -7.13
C TYR A 337 -14.32 -36.42 -6.61
N LEU A 338 -14.41 -35.14 -6.99
CA LEU A 338 -15.55 -34.30 -6.66
C LEU A 338 -16.80 -34.82 -7.39
N ASP A 339 -17.75 -35.36 -6.61
CA ASP A 339 -19.02 -35.88 -7.14
C ASP A 339 -20.17 -34.88 -6.99
N VAL A 340 -21.28 -35.16 -7.69
CA VAL A 340 -22.49 -34.33 -7.67
C VAL A 340 -23.11 -34.23 -6.28
N THR A 341 -23.03 -35.29 -5.48
CA THR A 341 -23.55 -35.28 -4.12
C THR A 341 -22.81 -34.26 -3.26
N HIS A 342 -21.48 -34.25 -3.32
CA HIS A 342 -20.63 -33.32 -2.59
C HIS A 342 -20.80 -31.89 -3.13
N LEU A 343 -20.85 -31.70 -4.46
CA LEU A 343 -21.13 -30.40 -5.07
C LEU A 343 -22.49 -29.83 -4.59
N THR A 344 -23.53 -30.66 -4.54
CA THR A 344 -24.85 -30.27 -4.04
C THR A 344 -24.78 -29.82 -2.58
N GLN A 345 -24.02 -30.53 -1.74
CA GLN A 345 -23.80 -30.15 -0.34
C GLN A 345 -23.08 -28.80 -0.23
N LEU A 346 -22.04 -28.55 -1.04
CA LEU A 346 -21.34 -27.26 -1.04
C LEU A 346 -22.25 -26.11 -1.45
N VAL A 347 -23.02 -26.30 -2.54
CA VAL A 347 -23.98 -25.29 -3.03
C VAL A 347 -25.08 -25.02 -2.00
N SER A 348 -25.53 -26.02 -1.25
CA SER A 348 -26.55 -25.84 -0.21
C SER A 348 -26.10 -25.01 1.00
N LYS A 349 -24.77 -24.85 1.21
CA LYS A 349 -24.17 -24.09 2.32
C LYS A 349 -23.90 -22.62 1.97
N LEU A 350 -24.22 -22.20 0.75
CA LEU A 350 -24.02 -20.82 0.30
C LEU A 350 -24.98 -19.88 1.01
N ASP A 351 -24.50 -18.70 1.41
CA ASP A 351 -25.36 -17.63 1.93
C ASP A 351 -26.19 -17.00 0.79
N LEU A 352 -27.52 -17.00 0.94
CA LEU A 352 -28.49 -16.61 -0.09
C LEU A 352 -29.21 -15.28 0.23
N GLY A 353 -28.51 -14.35 0.88
CA GLY A 353 -29.05 -13.03 1.25
C GLY A 353 -29.49 -12.16 0.06
N ILE A 354 -29.07 -12.48 -1.16
CA ILE A 354 -29.40 -11.75 -2.39
C ILE A 354 -30.48 -12.52 -3.18
N GLU A 355 -31.66 -11.92 -3.38
CA GLU A 355 -32.82 -12.60 -4.00
C GLU A 355 -32.55 -13.17 -5.40
N PRO A 356 -31.95 -12.43 -6.36
CA PRO A 356 -31.60 -12.99 -7.67
C PRO A 356 -30.70 -14.24 -7.59
N VAL A 357 -29.71 -14.20 -6.68
CA VAL A 357 -28.77 -15.31 -6.44
C VAL A 357 -29.51 -16.51 -5.85
N ARG A 358 -30.41 -16.29 -4.88
CA ARG A 358 -31.20 -17.34 -4.24
C ARG A 358 -32.02 -18.15 -5.25
N HIS A 359 -32.69 -17.47 -6.18
CA HIS A 359 -33.49 -18.13 -7.20
C HIS A 359 -32.62 -19.01 -8.12
N LYS A 360 -31.49 -18.47 -8.60
CA LYS A 360 -30.55 -19.20 -9.46
C LYS A 360 -29.92 -20.39 -8.75
N VAL A 361 -29.57 -20.29 -7.47
CA VAL A 361 -29.05 -21.42 -6.68
C VAL A 361 -30.09 -22.52 -6.53
N LYS A 362 -31.37 -22.19 -6.28
CA LYS A 362 -32.45 -23.19 -6.25
C LYS A 362 -32.60 -23.92 -7.59
N GLN A 363 -32.49 -23.21 -8.71
CA GLN A 363 -32.50 -23.81 -10.04
C GLN A 363 -31.29 -24.74 -10.25
N LEU A 364 -30.10 -24.31 -9.84
CA LEU A 364 -28.88 -25.11 -9.91
C LEU A 364 -28.99 -26.42 -9.13
N ILE A 365 -29.52 -26.38 -7.90
CA ILE A 365 -29.73 -27.59 -7.08
C ILE A 365 -30.67 -28.56 -7.79
N LYS A 366 -31.76 -28.07 -8.40
CA LYS A 366 -32.68 -28.90 -9.18
C LYS A 366 -31.99 -29.52 -10.40
N ALA A 367 -31.18 -28.74 -11.12
CA ALA A 367 -30.43 -29.23 -12.27
C ALA A 367 -29.40 -30.31 -11.89
N LEU A 368 -28.69 -30.14 -10.77
CA LEU A 368 -27.76 -31.13 -10.21
C LEU A 368 -28.47 -32.46 -9.89
N GLN A 369 -29.67 -32.39 -9.31
CA GLN A 369 -30.48 -33.57 -8.99
C GLN A 369 -31.00 -34.30 -10.24
N GLN A 370 -31.27 -33.57 -11.32
CA GLN A 370 -31.82 -34.13 -12.56
C GLN A 370 -30.76 -34.77 -13.46
N THR A 371 -29.58 -34.15 -13.56
CA THR A 371 -28.49 -34.61 -14.44
C THR A 371 -27.67 -35.73 -13.83
N GLY A 372 -27.47 -35.72 -12.50
CA GLY A 372 -26.65 -36.72 -11.81
C GLY A 372 -25.15 -36.69 -12.14
N GLN A 373 -24.70 -35.74 -12.97
CA GLN A 373 -23.29 -35.53 -13.35
C GLN A 373 -22.94 -34.04 -13.35
N ILE A 374 -21.65 -33.70 -13.19
CA ILE A 374 -21.16 -32.31 -13.28
C ILE A 374 -20.88 -32.01 -14.76
N THR A 375 -21.83 -31.36 -15.43
CA THR A 375 -21.71 -31.00 -16.85
C THR A 375 -21.17 -29.59 -17.04
N GLU A 376 -20.66 -29.26 -18.24
CA GLU A 376 -20.23 -27.90 -18.57
C GLU A 376 -21.35 -26.87 -18.37
N GLU A 377 -22.60 -27.23 -18.66
CA GLU A 377 -23.77 -26.37 -18.42
C GLU A 377 -23.94 -26.03 -16.93
N ILE A 378 -23.71 -26.99 -16.04
CA ILE A 378 -23.73 -26.76 -14.59
C ILE A 378 -22.62 -25.79 -14.18
N ILE A 379 -21.43 -25.95 -14.73
CA ILE A 379 -20.30 -25.04 -14.46
C ILE A 379 -20.60 -23.62 -14.96
N GLN A 380 -21.19 -23.46 -16.14
CA GLN A 380 -21.61 -22.15 -16.65
C GLN A 380 -22.69 -21.51 -15.78
N ASN A 381 -23.66 -22.29 -15.29
CA ASN A 381 -24.65 -21.81 -14.34
C ASN A 381 -24.00 -21.35 -13.01
N ILE A 382 -22.98 -22.05 -12.53
CA ILE A 382 -22.21 -21.63 -11.36
C ILE A 382 -21.49 -20.30 -11.64
N LYS A 383 -20.76 -20.18 -12.77
CA LYS A 383 -20.08 -18.93 -13.16
C LYS A 383 -21.05 -17.74 -13.19
N GLU A 384 -22.24 -17.94 -13.74
CA GLU A 384 -23.28 -16.91 -13.77
C GLU A 384 -23.78 -16.52 -12.36
N ILE A 385 -23.93 -17.49 -11.44
CA ILE A 385 -24.29 -17.21 -10.05
C ILE A 385 -23.23 -16.34 -9.36
N TYR A 386 -21.94 -16.65 -9.55
CA TYR A 386 -20.85 -15.85 -8.99
C TYR A 386 -20.81 -14.44 -9.59
N ARG A 387 -20.99 -14.30 -10.91
CA ARG A 387 -21.09 -13.01 -11.59
C ARG A 387 -22.22 -12.15 -11.00
N LEU A 388 -23.42 -12.70 -10.90
CA LEU A 388 -24.57 -12.02 -10.30
C LEU A 388 -24.29 -11.61 -8.86
N ARG A 389 -23.65 -12.47 -8.07
CA ARG A 389 -23.32 -12.14 -6.69
C ARG A 389 -22.29 -11.01 -6.62
N TRP A 390 -21.23 -11.07 -7.42
CA TRP A 390 -20.16 -10.06 -7.46
C TRP A 390 -20.70 -8.65 -7.71
N GLU A 391 -21.63 -8.51 -8.67
CA GLU A 391 -22.29 -7.24 -8.99
C GLU A 391 -22.99 -6.58 -7.79
N HIS A 392 -23.42 -7.37 -6.80
CA HIS A 392 -24.13 -6.88 -5.62
C HIS A 392 -23.22 -6.67 -4.41
N ILE A 393 -22.03 -7.28 -4.38
CA ILE A 393 -21.17 -7.29 -3.18
C ILE A 393 -19.87 -6.50 -3.34
N ILE A 394 -19.45 -6.19 -4.57
CA ILE A 394 -18.28 -5.35 -4.82
C ILE A 394 -18.37 -4.04 -4.04
N ASP A 395 -17.28 -3.67 -3.37
CA ASP A 395 -17.16 -2.48 -2.54
C ASP A 395 -18.16 -2.39 -1.35
N SER A 396 -18.87 -3.48 -1.04
CA SER A 396 -19.76 -3.61 0.13
C SER A 396 -19.05 -4.32 1.30
N PRO A 397 -19.61 -4.32 2.52
CA PRO A 397 -19.08 -5.13 3.64
C PRO A 397 -19.03 -6.65 3.36
N LYS A 398 -19.75 -7.13 2.34
CA LYS A 398 -19.78 -8.54 1.90
C LYS A 398 -18.79 -8.85 0.77
N ASP A 399 -17.95 -7.90 0.38
CA ASP A 399 -16.90 -8.08 -0.63
C ASP A 399 -15.89 -9.16 -0.20
N TYR A 400 -15.49 -10.02 -1.13
CA TYR A 400 -14.52 -11.09 -0.90
C TYR A 400 -13.17 -10.59 -0.41
N LEU A 401 -12.74 -9.40 -0.85
CA LEU A 401 -11.48 -8.78 -0.43
C LEU A 401 -11.56 -8.22 1.00
N ARG A 402 -12.76 -7.88 1.48
CA ARG A 402 -12.98 -7.26 2.80
C ARG A 402 -13.30 -8.26 3.90
N LYS A 403 -13.95 -9.38 3.56
CA LYS A 403 -14.35 -10.41 4.52
C LYS A 403 -14.23 -11.79 3.88
N GLN A 404 -13.25 -12.58 4.28
CA GLN A 404 -13.09 -13.97 3.79
C GLN A 404 -13.84 -15.00 4.65
N ASP A 405 -14.05 -14.68 5.93
CA ASP A 405 -14.74 -15.56 6.87
C ASP A 405 -16.28 -15.37 6.86
N GLY A 406 -16.97 -16.23 7.62
CA GLY A 406 -18.43 -16.18 7.75
C GLY A 406 -19.14 -16.49 6.43
N GLU A 407 -19.97 -15.55 5.96
CA GLU A 407 -20.81 -15.72 4.76
C GLU A 407 -19.99 -16.03 3.50
N ASN A 408 -18.82 -15.40 3.34
CA ASN A 408 -17.98 -15.56 2.15
C ASN A 408 -17.17 -16.87 2.15
N ARG A 409 -17.00 -17.51 3.31
CA ARG A 409 -16.21 -18.74 3.45
C ARG A 409 -16.77 -19.88 2.60
N SER A 410 -18.09 -20.07 2.58
CA SER A 410 -18.74 -21.12 1.77
C SER A 410 -18.56 -20.87 0.26
N TRP A 411 -18.58 -19.60 -0.17
CA TRP A 411 -18.35 -19.22 -1.56
C TRP A 411 -16.90 -19.46 -1.98
N ILE A 412 -15.93 -18.97 -1.21
CA ILE A 412 -14.50 -19.22 -1.46
C ILE A 412 -14.23 -20.73 -1.51
N ARG A 413 -14.80 -21.48 -0.57
CA ARG A 413 -14.59 -22.93 -0.50
C ARG A 413 -15.13 -23.66 -1.72
N LEU A 414 -16.33 -23.32 -2.19
CA LEU A 414 -16.89 -23.91 -3.40
C LEU A 414 -15.99 -23.61 -4.63
N ALA A 415 -15.51 -22.38 -4.76
CA ALA A 415 -14.58 -22.01 -5.84
C ALA A 415 -13.29 -22.84 -5.79
N GLN A 416 -12.68 -23.02 -4.61
CA GLN A 416 -11.50 -23.87 -4.43
C GLN A 416 -11.75 -25.32 -4.82
N TYR A 417 -12.89 -25.92 -4.43
CA TYR A 417 -13.24 -27.30 -4.82
C TYR A 417 -13.37 -27.45 -6.34
N LEU A 418 -14.00 -26.48 -7.01
CA LEU A 418 -14.16 -26.49 -8.47
C LEU A 418 -12.81 -26.33 -9.19
N ALA A 419 -11.93 -25.46 -8.69
CA ALA A 419 -10.60 -25.25 -9.25
C ALA A 419 -9.71 -26.47 -9.04
N GLY A 420 -9.67 -27.03 -7.84
CA GLY A 420 -8.95 -28.27 -7.55
C GLY A 420 -9.45 -29.44 -8.42
N ALA A 421 -10.75 -29.52 -8.70
CA ALA A 421 -11.31 -30.53 -9.60
C ALA A 421 -11.02 -30.29 -11.09
N GLY A 422 -10.44 -29.15 -11.46
CA GLY A 422 -10.17 -28.79 -12.85
C GLY A 422 -11.41 -28.38 -13.66
N PHE A 423 -12.53 -28.07 -13.00
CA PHE A 423 -13.76 -27.60 -13.67
C PHE A 423 -13.71 -26.11 -14.03
N ILE A 424 -12.85 -25.34 -13.37
CA ILE A 424 -12.61 -23.91 -13.63
C ILE A 424 -11.10 -23.64 -13.68
N ASP A 425 -10.75 -22.39 -14.00
CA ASP A 425 -9.36 -21.91 -13.93
C ASP A 425 -8.75 -22.18 -12.54
N GLY A 426 -7.49 -22.64 -12.50
CA GLY A 426 -6.78 -22.89 -11.23
C GLY A 426 -6.68 -21.64 -10.36
N ASN A 427 -6.66 -20.46 -10.99
CA ASN A 427 -6.89 -19.20 -10.31
C ASN A 427 -8.38 -19.01 -10.00
N TYR A 428 -8.84 -19.63 -8.92
CA TYR A 428 -10.23 -19.55 -8.48
C TYR A 428 -10.67 -18.12 -8.11
N TYR A 429 -9.75 -17.16 -7.94
CA TYR A 429 -10.12 -15.75 -7.77
C TYR A 429 -10.83 -15.19 -9.00
N LYS A 430 -10.57 -15.69 -10.21
CA LYS A 430 -11.34 -15.31 -11.41
C LYS A 430 -12.81 -15.75 -11.34
N LEU A 431 -13.15 -16.79 -10.58
CA LEU A 431 -14.54 -17.14 -10.34
C LEU A 431 -15.18 -16.19 -9.32
N LEU A 432 -14.43 -15.84 -8.26
CA LEU A 432 -14.91 -14.91 -7.22
C LEU A 432 -15.06 -13.47 -7.75
N ILE A 433 -14.13 -13.05 -8.58
CA ILE A 433 -14.01 -11.70 -9.14
C ILE A 433 -13.88 -11.85 -10.67
N PRO A 434 -15.01 -11.98 -11.40
CA PRO A 434 -15.00 -12.28 -12.84
C PRO A 434 -14.37 -11.22 -13.73
N THR A 435 -14.06 -10.04 -13.19
CA THR A 435 -13.41 -8.94 -13.91
C THR A 435 -11.89 -9.08 -13.97
N LEU A 436 -11.29 -10.00 -13.20
CA LEU A 436 -9.84 -10.20 -13.16
C LEU A 436 -9.28 -10.75 -14.48
N LYS A 437 -8.14 -10.20 -14.90
CA LYS A 437 -7.45 -10.60 -16.15
C LYS A 437 -6.09 -11.26 -15.94
N ARG A 438 -5.47 -11.07 -14.77
CA ARG A 438 -4.12 -11.58 -14.46
C ARG A 438 -4.18 -12.75 -13.48
N ASP A 439 -3.22 -13.65 -13.62
CA ASP A 439 -3.05 -14.84 -12.76
C ASP A 439 -1.90 -14.73 -11.78
N THR A 440 -0.91 -13.89 -12.10
CA THR A 440 0.31 -13.74 -11.33
C THR A 440 0.50 -12.30 -10.87
N ASP A 441 1.13 -12.13 -9.72
CA ASP A 441 1.64 -10.82 -9.29
C ASP A 441 2.85 -10.44 -10.17
N PRO A 442 2.89 -9.22 -10.73
CA PRO A 442 3.95 -8.84 -11.66
C PRO A 442 5.32 -8.59 -11.02
N VAL A 443 5.40 -8.49 -9.68
CA VAL A 443 6.68 -8.27 -8.97
C VAL A 443 7.26 -9.59 -8.49
N THR A 444 6.46 -10.41 -7.81
CA THR A 444 6.92 -11.71 -7.29
C THR A 444 6.87 -12.81 -8.35
N LEU A 445 6.09 -12.62 -9.42
CA LEU A 445 5.79 -13.62 -10.47
C LEU A 445 5.06 -14.86 -9.93
N GLU A 446 4.57 -14.81 -8.70
CA GLU A 446 3.82 -15.89 -8.08
C GLU A 446 2.34 -15.80 -8.42
N ASN A 447 1.64 -16.93 -8.39
CA ASN A 447 0.19 -16.96 -8.56
C ASN A 447 -0.49 -16.12 -7.47
N ILE A 448 -1.48 -15.31 -7.84
CA ILE A 448 -2.19 -14.46 -6.89
C ILE A 448 -2.94 -15.28 -5.82
N THR A 449 -3.30 -16.54 -6.13
CA THR A 449 -3.93 -17.47 -5.19
C THR A 449 -2.97 -18.06 -4.16
N SER A 450 -1.65 -17.87 -4.29
CA SER A 450 -0.66 -18.24 -3.26
C SER A 450 -0.80 -17.39 -1.99
N TYR A 451 -1.51 -16.25 -2.07
CA TYR A 451 -1.73 -15.34 -0.96
C TYR A 451 -3.22 -15.15 -0.70
N PRO A 452 -3.62 -14.95 0.56
CA PRO A 452 -5.03 -14.71 0.89
C PRO A 452 -5.49 -13.37 0.32
N LEU A 453 -6.77 -13.28 -0.04
CA LEU A 453 -7.40 -12.08 -0.63
C LEU A 453 -7.23 -10.82 0.23
N SER A 454 -6.93 -10.94 1.54
CA SER A 454 -6.78 -9.81 2.46
C SER A 454 -5.50 -9.02 2.19
N TYR A 455 -4.54 -9.62 1.50
CA TYR A 455 -3.28 -8.99 1.13
C TYR A 455 -3.41 -8.18 -0.16
N PHE A 456 -4.60 -8.16 -0.76
CA PHE A 456 -4.88 -7.48 -2.01
C PHE A 456 -5.97 -6.42 -1.83
N ILE A 457 -5.89 -5.39 -2.67
CA ILE A 457 -7.04 -4.56 -3.02
C ILE A 457 -7.31 -4.68 -4.51
N LEU A 458 -8.56 -4.47 -4.90
CA LEU A 458 -8.92 -4.41 -6.31
C LEU A 458 -8.44 -3.09 -6.91
N SER A 459 -7.95 -3.12 -8.15
CA SER A 459 -7.65 -1.91 -8.93
C SER A 459 -8.91 -1.09 -9.20
N GLU A 460 -8.75 0.20 -9.49
CA GLU A 460 -9.89 1.08 -9.78
C GLU A 460 -10.74 0.61 -10.97
N ASP A 461 -10.08 0.10 -12.02
CA ASP A 461 -10.68 -0.47 -13.22
C ASP A 461 -11.19 -1.92 -13.04
N GLN A 462 -10.96 -2.51 -11.86
CA GLN A 462 -11.42 -3.83 -11.44
C GLN A 462 -10.79 -5.01 -12.18
N THR A 463 -9.72 -4.79 -12.94
CA THR A 463 -9.11 -5.85 -13.76
C THR A 463 -7.94 -6.56 -13.09
N GLU A 464 -7.40 -5.99 -12.01
CA GLU A 464 -6.17 -6.45 -11.36
C GLU A 464 -6.31 -6.45 -9.83
N LEU A 465 -5.62 -7.38 -9.17
CA LEU A 465 -5.40 -7.35 -7.73
C LEU A 465 -4.04 -6.70 -7.44
N ILE A 466 -4.05 -5.67 -6.60
CA ILE A 466 -2.85 -4.96 -6.16
C ILE A 466 -2.35 -5.63 -4.88
N TYR A 467 -1.21 -6.32 -4.98
CA TYR A 467 -0.58 -6.96 -3.83
C TYR A 467 0.08 -5.93 -2.92
N LEU A 468 -0.51 -5.69 -1.75
CA LEU A 468 -0.09 -4.60 -0.88
C LEU A 468 1.28 -4.77 -0.22
N PRO A 469 1.77 -5.98 0.08
CA PRO A 469 3.14 -6.15 0.57
C PRO A 469 4.21 -5.65 -0.42
N ASN A 470 3.93 -5.64 -1.73
CA ASN A 470 4.81 -4.99 -2.70
C ASN A 470 4.83 -3.47 -2.48
N CYS A 471 3.69 -2.84 -2.19
CA CYS A 471 3.60 -1.42 -1.86
C CYS A 471 4.41 -1.09 -0.60
N VAL A 472 4.32 -1.93 0.44
CA VAL A 472 5.09 -1.80 1.69
C VAL A 472 6.59 -1.94 1.42
N ARG A 473 7.01 -2.99 0.71
CA ARG A 473 8.43 -3.21 0.35
C ARG A 473 8.98 -2.07 -0.50
N ASN A 474 8.20 -1.56 -1.45
CA ASN A 474 8.59 -0.41 -2.25
C ASN A 474 8.70 0.85 -1.39
N HIS A 475 7.83 1.05 -0.41
CA HIS A 475 7.95 2.17 0.51
C HIS A 475 9.19 2.05 1.40
N GLN A 476 9.50 0.86 1.92
CA GLN A 476 10.70 0.63 2.71
C GLN A 476 12.00 0.85 1.93
N SER A 477 12.01 0.46 0.65
CA SER A 477 13.22 0.52 -0.19
C SER A 477 13.39 1.87 -0.88
N ASN A 478 12.28 2.46 -1.34
CA ASN A 478 12.26 3.62 -2.22
C ASN A 478 11.51 4.83 -1.64
N GLY A 479 10.96 4.73 -0.42
CA GLY A 479 10.23 5.82 0.24
C GLY A 479 8.87 6.17 -0.41
N THR A 480 8.38 5.38 -1.35
CA THR A 480 7.08 5.63 -2.02
C THR A 480 6.12 4.47 -1.83
N PHE A 481 4.88 4.74 -1.42
CA PHE A 481 3.83 3.72 -1.27
C PHE A 481 3.07 3.54 -2.59
N TYR A 482 3.73 2.92 -3.57
CA TYR A 482 3.23 2.81 -4.94
C TYR A 482 2.71 1.41 -5.26
N CYS A 483 1.65 1.37 -6.07
CA CYS A 483 1.20 0.18 -6.77
C CYS A 483 2.23 -0.18 -7.84
N CYS A 484 2.82 -1.36 -7.67
CA CYS A 484 3.85 -1.90 -8.56
C CYS A 484 3.26 -2.85 -9.63
N THR A 485 1.95 -2.81 -9.89
CA THR A 485 1.31 -3.74 -10.85
C THR A 485 1.27 -3.24 -12.30
N ALA A 486 1.46 -1.93 -12.52
CA ALA A 486 1.52 -1.33 -13.85
C ALA A 486 2.94 -1.36 -14.42
N ASP A 487 3.07 -1.24 -15.75
CA ASP A 487 4.37 -1.09 -16.45
C ASP A 487 5.22 0.03 -15.85
N THR A 488 4.56 1.03 -15.23
CA THR A 488 5.17 2.10 -14.44
C THR A 488 4.55 2.15 -13.04
N PRO A 489 5.34 2.06 -11.97
CA PRO A 489 4.86 2.22 -10.60
C PRO A 489 4.08 3.53 -10.42
N ARG A 490 2.92 3.47 -9.76
CA ARG A 490 2.06 4.65 -9.56
C ARG A 490 1.50 4.73 -8.15
N MET A 491 1.06 5.91 -7.74
CA MET A 491 0.27 6.05 -6.52
C MET A 491 -1.06 5.30 -6.62
N LEU A 492 -1.55 4.85 -5.47
CA LEU A 492 -2.91 4.35 -5.34
C LEU A 492 -3.91 5.48 -5.61
N SER A 493 -4.95 5.20 -6.39
CA SER A 493 -6.01 6.16 -6.63
C SER A 493 -6.86 6.36 -5.39
N THR A 494 -7.68 7.43 -5.36
CA THR A 494 -8.59 7.69 -4.24
C THR A 494 -9.51 6.50 -3.95
N LYS A 495 -9.97 5.80 -4.99
CA LYS A 495 -10.81 4.61 -4.85
C LYS A 495 -10.03 3.44 -4.25
N GLU A 496 -8.79 3.22 -4.69
CA GLU A 496 -7.91 2.17 -4.17
C GLU A 496 -7.51 2.45 -2.72
N LEU A 497 -7.18 3.70 -2.38
CA LEU A 497 -6.92 4.13 -1.00
C LEU A 497 -8.13 3.88 -0.09
N SER A 498 -9.35 4.12 -0.57
CA SER A 498 -10.58 3.84 0.20
C SER A 498 -10.79 2.34 0.51
N ARG A 499 -10.08 1.45 -0.20
CA ARG A 499 -10.14 -0.02 0.02
C ARG A 499 -9.10 -0.51 1.03
N LEU A 500 -8.02 0.25 1.29
CA LEU A 500 -6.96 -0.11 2.24
C LEU A 500 -7.45 -0.45 3.66
N PRO A 501 -8.46 0.25 4.25
CA PRO A 501 -8.91 -0.06 5.62
C PRO A 501 -9.45 -1.47 5.82
N PHE A 502 -9.73 -2.19 4.74
CA PHE A 502 -10.25 -3.55 4.76
C PHE A 502 -9.20 -4.61 4.43
N ALA A 503 -7.97 -4.21 4.16
CA ALA A 503 -6.86 -5.12 3.92
C ALA A 503 -6.38 -5.79 5.21
N ALA A 504 -5.37 -6.64 5.09
CA ALA A 504 -4.66 -7.23 6.20
C ALA A 504 -4.22 -6.15 7.19
N VAL A 505 -4.53 -6.37 8.48
CA VAL A 505 -4.35 -5.37 9.55
C VAL A 505 -2.92 -4.85 9.59
N GLU A 506 -1.93 -5.72 9.38
CA GLU A 506 -0.52 -5.35 9.44
C GLU A 506 -0.15 -4.31 8.37
N VAL A 507 -0.73 -4.44 7.18
CA VAL A 507 -0.51 -3.52 6.06
C VAL A 507 -1.21 -2.18 6.30
N TYR A 508 -2.46 -2.22 6.79
CA TYR A 508 -3.21 -1.00 7.03
C TYR A 508 -2.63 -0.19 8.20
N GLU A 509 -2.19 -0.87 9.27
CA GLU A 509 -1.48 -0.23 10.38
C GLU A 509 -0.17 0.40 9.91
N TYR A 510 0.61 -0.29 9.06
CA TYR A 510 1.81 0.29 8.46
C TYR A 510 1.48 1.56 7.67
N TYR A 511 0.45 1.53 6.82
CA TYR A 511 0.01 2.70 6.07
C TYR A 511 -0.38 3.85 7.00
N LEU A 512 -1.20 3.60 8.03
CA LEU A 512 -1.65 4.64 8.95
C LEU A 512 -0.52 5.23 9.78
N GLN A 513 0.41 4.41 10.28
CA GLN A 513 1.46 4.85 11.19
C GLN A 513 2.60 5.54 10.44
N VAL A 514 2.95 5.01 9.26
CA VAL A 514 4.15 5.42 8.53
C VAL A 514 3.79 6.34 7.37
N VAL A 515 2.89 5.90 6.48
CA VAL A 515 2.64 6.56 5.18
C VAL A 515 1.68 7.75 5.31
N ALA A 516 0.56 7.57 6.01
CA ALA A 516 -0.49 8.58 6.15
C ALA A 516 -0.03 9.79 6.99
N ASN A 517 0.97 9.59 7.84
CA ASN A 517 1.56 10.62 8.69
C ASN A 517 2.82 11.27 8.07
N GLU A 518 3.20 10.89 6.85
CA GLU A 518 4.33 11.54 6.20
C GLU A 518 4.02 13.02 5.95
N GLU A 519 4.87 13.89 6.50
CA GLU A 519 4.71 15.33 6.35
C GLU A 519 4.77 15.73 4.86
N ILE A 520 3.82 16.58 4.47
CA ILE A 520 3.85 17.25 3.16
C ILE A 520 5.14 18.09 3.12
N ALA A 521 5.93 17.90 2.06
CA ALA A 521 7.19 18.63 1.90
C ALA A 521 6.95 20.14 2.06
N PRO A 522 7.65 20.81 2.99
CA PRO A 522 7.41 22.21 3.25
C PRO A 522 7.86 23.03 2.03
N PRO A 523 7.07 24.02 1.58
CA PRO A 523 7.40 24.76 0.38
C PRO A 523 8.65 25.62 0.59
N ILE A 524 9.49 25.69 -0.44
CA ILE A 524 10.67 26.56 -0.52
C ILE A 524 10.44 27.76 -1.43
N SER A 525 11.25 28.81 -1.25
CA SER A 525 11.13 30.07 -1.98
C SER A 525 11.53 29.93 -3.46
N LYS A 526 10.98 30.81 -4.30
CA LYS A 526 11.37 30.92 -5.71
C LYS A 526 12.86 31.17 -5.89
N ARG A 527 13.49 31.93 -4.98
CA ARG A 527 14.93 32.19 -4.99
C ARG A 527 15.74 30.90 -4.82
N THR A 528 15.34 30.03 -3.89
CA THR A 528 15.99 28.73 -3.66
C THR A 528 15.84 27.81 -4.86
N VAL A 529 14.65 27.73 -5.47
CA VAL A 529 14.41 26.94 -6.69
C VAL A 529 15.29 27.42 -7.85
N LEU A 530 15.45 28.74 -8.03
CA LEU A 530 16.33 29.28 -9.08
C LEU A 530 17.82 28.98 -8.82
N ALA A 531 18.27 28.97 -7.55
CA ALA A 531 19.63 28.55 -7.20
C ALA A 531 19.86 27.06 -7.51
N LEU A 532 18.87 26.20 -7.24
CA LEU A 532 18.91 24.78 -7.64
C LEU A 532 18.94 24.61 -9.17
N ARG A 533 18.20 25.42 -9.91
CA ARG A 533 18.25 25.42 -11.39
C ARG A 533 19.66 25.77 -11.90
N ASP A 534 20.30 26.79 -11.30
CA ASP A 534 21.68 27.16 -11.63
C ASP A 534 22.67 26.03 -11.33
N LEU A 535 22.48 25.32 -10.20
CA LEU A 535 23.24 24.13 -9.85
C LEU A 535 23.09 23.07 -10.95
N VAL A 536 21.85 22.68 -11.27
CA VAL A 536 21.53 21.70 -12.32
C VAL A 536 22.16 22.06 -13.66
N ASN A 537 22.09 23.33 -14.08
CA ASN A 537 22.72 23.79 -15.32
C ASN A 537 24.25 23.64 -15.35
N GLY A 538 24.91 23.62 -14.19
CA GLY A 538 26.35 23.40 -14.09
C GLY A 538 26.73 21.94 -13.95
N THR A 539 25.94 21.15 -13.22
CA THR A 539 26.33 19.81 -12.76
C THR A 539 25.67 18.67 -13.53
N LEU A 540 24.43 18.83 -14.00
CA LEU A 540 23.75 17.78 -14.75
C LEU A 540 24.39 17.63 -16.13
N ASN A 541 24.91 16.45 -16.40
CA ASN A 541 25.54 16.13 -17.67
C ASN A 541 24.93 14.84 -18.24
N PRO A 542 24.10 14.91 -19.29
CA PRO A 542 23.42 13.74 -19.84
C PRO A 542 24.36 12.65 -20.37
N LYS A 543 25.59 13.01 -20.77
CA LYS A 543 26.59 12.03 -21.20
C LYS A 543 27.16 11.23 -20.02
N ALA A 544 27.27 11.87 -18.85
CA ALA A 544 27.73 11.25 -17.61
C ALA A 544 26.72 10.25 -17.01
N LEU A 545 25.45 10.35 -17.42
CA LEU A 545 24.40 9.40 -17.03
C LEU A 545 24.56 8.03 -17.72
N ARG A 546 25.46 7.91 -18.70
CA ARG A 546 25.79 6.62 -19.32
C ARG A 546 26.91 5.93 -18.55
N LEU A 547 26.67 4.68 -18.16
CA LEU A 547 27.64 3.86 -17.46
C LEU A 547 28.97 3.81 -18.26
N GLY A 548 30.10 4.09 -17.59
CA GLY A 548 31.44 4.04 -18.19
C GLY A 548 31.91 5.30 -18.93
N HIS A 549 31.12 6.37 -19.02
CA HIS A 549 31.54 7.64 -19.64
C HIS A 549 32.07 8.65 -18.61
N LYS A 550 33.29 9.14 -18.82
CA LYS A 550 33.88 10.24 -18.03
C LYS A 550 33.50 11.60 -18.61
N ILE A 551 33.26 12.57 -17.73
CA ILE A 551 33.12 13.97 -18.12
C ILE A 551 34.47 14.58 -18.47
N THR A 552 34.47 15.65 -19.26
CA THR A 552 35.70 16.37 -19.61
C THR A 552 36.18 17.22 -18.42
N LYS A 553 37.49 17.53 -18.36
CA LYS A 553 38.06 18.39 -17.30
C LYS A 553 37.38 19.77 -17.21
N ASP A 554 36.95 20.32 -18.33
CA ASP A 554 36.24 21.60 -18.34
C ASP A 554 34.82 21.46 -17.76
N GLN A 555 34.15 20.34 -18.01
CA GLN A 555 32.85 20.03 -17.38
C GLN A 555 32.99 19.78 -15.88
N GLU A 556 34.08 19.13 -15.43
CA GLU A 556 34.40 18.97 -14.01
C GLU A 556 34.55 20.33 -13.32
N LYS A 557 35.33 21.25 -13.91
CA LYS A 557 35.50 22.61 -13.37
C LYS A 557 34.19 23.38 -13.31
N ILE A 558 33.33 23.26 -14.32
CA ILE A 558 32.02 23.92 -14.33
C ILE A 558 31.13 23.34 -13.22
N ALA A 559 31.10 22.01 -13.07
CA ALA A 559 30.32 21.34 -12.03
C ALA A 559 30.81 21.74 -10.62
N GLU A 560 32.12 21.77 -10.40
CA GLU A 560 32.74 22.19 -9.14
C GLU A 560 32.39 23.66 -8.81
N ALA A 561 32.57 24.57 -9.77
CA ALA A 561 32.25 25.98 -9.58
C ALA A 561 30.76 26.21 -9.26
N SER A 562 29.86 25.51 -9.96
CA SER A 562 28.42 25.59 -9.69
C SER A 562 28.05 25.00 -8.33
N TYR A 563 28.70 23.92 -7.91
CA TYR A 563 28.47 23.34 -6.58
C TYR A 563 28.95 24.27 -5.46
N LEU A 564 30.14 24.86 -5.59
CA LEU A 564 30.67 25.83 -4.63
C LEU A 564 29.76 27.06 -4.52
N LYS A 565 29.30 27.62 -5.65
CA LYS A 565 28.34 28.73 -5.68
C LYS A 565 27.04 28.37 -4.95
N PHE A 566 26.55 27.14 -5.13
CA PHE A 566 25.34 26.67 -4.44
C PHE A 566 25.58 26.47 -2.94
N ALA A 567 26.73 25.93 -2.54
CA ALA A 567 27.09 25.79 -1.13
C ALA A 567 27.18 27.15 -0.42
N GLU A 568 27.78 28.16 -1.06
CA GLU A 568 27.79 29.54 -0.56
C GLU A 568 26.37 30.10 -0.41
N PHE A 569 25.50 29.86 -1.40
CA PHE A 569 24.10 30.26 -1.34
C PHE A 569 23.39 29.60 -0.14
N VAL A 570 23.56 28.30 0.05
CA VAL A 570 22.95 27.52 1.16
C VAL A 570 23.42 28.04 2.52
N ASN A 571 24.72 28.33 2.66
CA ASN A 571 25.29 28.88 3.90
C ASN A 571 24.76 30.29 4.25
N ALA A 572 24.26 31.01 3.24
CA ALA A 572 23.66 32.34 3.40
C ALA A 572 22.12 32.31 3.57
N LEU A 573 21.50 31.13 3.58
CA LEU A 573 20.04 31.01 3.75
C LEU A 573 19.60 31.34 5.19
N PRO A 574 18.41 31.97 5.35
CA PRO A 574 17.72 32.02 6.64
C PRO A 574 17.51 30.60 7.21
N ALA A 575 17.63 30.44 8.53
CA ALA A 575 17.59 29.12 9.19
C ALA A 575 16.32 28.32 8.90
N ASP A 576 15.19 29.00 8.78
CA ASP A 576 13.89 28.44 8.44
C ASP A 576 13.82 27.98 6.97
N GLU A 577 14.36 28.76 6.03
CA GLU A 577 14.44 28.37 4.61
C GLU A 577 15.42 27.20 4.40
N PHE A 578 16.54 27.21 5.12
CA PHE A 578 17.49 26.10 5.15
C PHE A 578 16.83 24.79 5.62
N ALA A 579 16.11 24.85 6.76
CA ALA A 579 15.42 23.68 7.31
C ALA A 579 14.37 23.13 6.32
N ARG A 580 13.61 24.01 5.65
CA ARG A 580 12.64 23.61 4.62
C ARG A 580 13.29 22.96 3.42
N LEU A 581 14.38 23.56 2.89
CA LEU A 581 15.12 22.98 1.77
C LEU A 581 15.62 21.59 2.11
N TYR A 582 16.28 21.40 3.25
CA TYR A 582 16.86 20.11 3.63
C TYR A 582 15.82 19.05 3.96
N ALA A 583 14.66 19.45 4.49
CA ALA A 583 13.52 18.56 4.72
C ALA A 583 12.71 18.26 3.45
N HIS A 584 12.89 19.02 2.36
CA HIS A 584 12.11 18.85 1.14
C HIS A 584 12.37 17.48 0.52
N THR A 585 11.30 16.75 0.25
CA THR A 585 11.37 15.43 -0.40
C THR A 585 11.18 15.58 -1.91
N VAL A 586 11.90 14.77 -2.68
CA VAL A 586 11.81 14.73 -4.14
C VAL A 586 11.49 13.31 -4.55
N VAL A 587 10.46 13.13 -5.37
CA VAL A 587 10.11 11.83 -5.93
C VAL A 587 10.49 11.78 -7.40
N TRP A 588 11.42 10.89 -7.75
CA TRP A 588 11.85 10.66 -9.12
C TRP A 588 12.00 9.16 -9.38
N ARG A 589 11.35 8.66 -10.44
CA ARG A 589 11.34 7.22 -10.83
C ARG A 589 11.09 6.25 -9.67
N GLY A 590 10.08 6.58 -8.86
CA GLY A 590 9.68 5.77 -7.71
C GLY A 590 10.54 5.95 -6.46
N GLN A 591 11.68 6.66 -6.54
CA GLN A 591 12.54 6.94 -5.39
C GLN A 591 12.18 8.29 -4.76
N LYS A 592 11.91 8.30 -3.46
CA LYS A 592 11.73 9.48 -2.62
C LYS A 592 13.02 9.71 -1.84
N LYS A 593 13.71 10.82 -2.11
CA LYS A 593 14.90 11.25 -1.35
C LYS A 593 14.67 12.65 -0.77
N ARG A 594 15.18 12.92 0.43
CA ARG A 594 15.29 14.29 0.97
C ARG A 594 16.48 14.99 0.35
N VAL A 595 16.40 16.33 0.22
CA VAL A 595 17.56 17.12 -0.22
C VAL A 595 18.76 16.91 0.71
N SER A 596 18.54 16.74 2.01
CA SER A 596 19.62 16.42 2.97
C SER A 596 20.32 15.10 2.65
N GLU A 597 19.57 14.06 2.29
CA GLU A 597 20.10 12.74 1.94
C GLU A 597 20.89 12.81 0.63
N ILE A 598 20.37 13.53 -0.37
CA ILE A 598 21.06 13.73 -1.65
C ILE A 598 22.39 14.46 -1.44
N ILE A 599 22.41 15.53 -0.64
CA ILE A 599 23.64 16.28 -0.34
C ILE A 599 24.63 15.40 0.44
N ALA A 600 24.16 14.64 1.43
CA ALA A 600 25.01 13.73 2.21
C ALA A 600 25.65 12.64 1.33
N ALA A 601 24.90 12.02 0.41
CA ALA A 601 25.43 11.02 -0.52
C ALA A 601 26.52 11.58 -1.46
N ILE A 602 26.43 12.88 -1.80
CA ILE A 602 27.47 13.58 -2.59
C ILE A 602 28.69 13.94 -1.71
N GLN A 603 28.54 14.05 -0.39
CA GLN A 603 29.56 14.56 0.53
C GLN A 603 30.24 13.50 1.40
N ASP A 604 29.76 12.24 1.39
CA ASP A 604 30.25 11.19 2.30
C ASP A 604 31.78 11.00 2.24
N PRO A 605 32.50 11.24 3.37
CA PRO A 605 33.96 11.12 3.44
C PRO A 605 34.47 9.72 3.78
N ASN A 606 33.60 8.75 4.13
CA ASN A 606 34.03 7.42 4.60
C ASN A 606 34.24 6.44 3.44
N GLU A 607 35.40 6.51 2.79
CA GLU A 607 35.88 5.45 1.89
C GLU A 607 36.64 4.37 2.68
N ASP A 608 36.01 3.21 2.88
CA ASP A 608 36.75 1.95 3.03
C ASP A 608 36.35 1.01 1.87
N PRO A 609 37.24 0.71 0.89
CA PRO A 609 36.84 0.06 -0.37
C PRO A 609 36.43 -1.41 -0.26
N THR A 610 36.46 -2.01 0.94
CA THR A 610 36.40 -3.46 1.11
C THR A 610 35.06 -4.04 1.55
N GLU A 611 34.04 -3.25 1.89
CA GLU A 611 32.71 -3.78 2.22
C GLU A 611 31.62 -2.85 1.70
N ASN A 612 30.79 -3.35 0.77
CA ASN A 612 29.41 -2.98 0.37
C ASN A 612 28.79 -1.64 0.84
N SER A 613 29.56 -0.57 0.96
CA SER A 613 29.09 0.79 1.16
C SER A 613 28.82 1.38 -0.22
N GLU A 614 27.62 1.95 -0.40
CA GLU A 614 27.28 2.69 -1.60
C GLU A 614 28.29 3.84 -1.75
N GLY A 615 29.21 3.73 -2.70
CA GLY A 615 30.27 4.73 -2.89
C GLY A 615 29.69 6.13 -3.13
N ARG A 616 30.50 7.16 -2.87
CA ARG A 616 30.14 8.58 -3.04
C ARG A 616 29.36 8.82 -4.33
N GLU A 617 28.14 9.35 -4.21
CA GLU A 617 27.24 9.49 -5.35
C GLU A 617 27.70 10.63 -6.28
N CYS A 618 27.69 10.37 -7.58
CA CYS A 618 28.10 11.36 -8.57
C CYS A 618 27.11 12.53 -8.63
N ILE A 619 27.59 13.76 -8.46
CA ILE A 619 26.73 14.95 -8.49
C ILE A 619 25.93 15.09 -9.78
N ALA A 620 26.45 14.62 -10.93
CA ALA A 620 25.73 14.67 -12.20
C ALA A 620 24.50 13.75 -12.20
N VAL A 621 24.58 12.60 -11.51
CA VAL A 621 23.45 11.66 -11.33
C VAL A 621 22.46 12.23 -10.31
N ALA A 622 22.95 12.66 -9.15
CA ALA A 622 22.14 13.27 -8.11
C ALA A 622 21.39 14.54 -8.60
N SER A 623 21.95 15.27 -9.56
CA SER A 623 21.33 16.45 -10.16
C SER A 623 20.01 16.17 -10.90
N GLN A 624 19.68 14.91 -11.21
CA GLN A 624 18.36 14.54 -11.71
C GLN A 624 17.26 14.78 -10.67
N PHE A 625 17.54 14.56 -9.39
CA PHE A 625 16.60 14.89 -8.31
C PHE A 625 16.44 16.40 -8.16
N PHE A 626 17.52 17.18 -8.24
CA PHE A 626 17.40 18.64 -8.23
C PHE A 626 16.65 19.17 -9.45
N ALA A 627 16.88 18.60 -10.64
CA ALA A 627 16.11 18.94 -11.84
C ALA A 627 14.62 18.65 -11.66
N LYS A 628 14.28 17.48 -11.10
CA LYS A 628 12.90 17.11 -10.78
C LYS A 628 12.28 18.08 -9.78
N LEU A 629 12.97 18.42 -8.69
CA LEU A 629 12.50 19.40 -7.70
C LEU A 629 12.20 20.75 -8.38
N VAL A 630 13.11 21.23 -9.22
CA VAL A 630 12.91 22.51 -9.94
C VAL A 630 11.70 22.45 -10.86
N ILE A 631 11.52 21.35 -11.60
CA ILE A 631 10.36 21.10 -12.48
C ILE A 631 9.06 20.93 -11.69
N ASP A 632 9.12 20.44 -10.46
CA ASP A 632 7.97 20.31 -9.58
C ASP A 632 7.40 21.67 -9.19
N TYR A 633 8.25 22.68 -9.04
CA TYR A 633 7.80 24.06 -8.83
C TYR A 633 7.47 24.81 -10.13
N ASP A 634 8.20 24.53 -11.21
CA ASP A 634 8.09 25.27 -12.47
C ASP A 634 8.28 24.36 -13.69
N PRO A 635 7.22 23.70 -14.19
CA PRO A 635 7.31 22.74 -15.29
C PRO A 635 7.83 23.33 -16.60
N GLU A 636 7.61 24.63 -16.82
CA GLU A 636 8.01 25.32 -18.04
C GLU A 636 9.46 25.83 -18.00
N ILE A 637 10.13 25.71 -16.85
CA ILE A 637 11.48 26.19 -16.70
C ILE A 637 12.41 25.52 -17.71
N LYS A 638 13.28 26.34 -18.31
CA LYS A 638 14.28 25.88 -19.27
C LYS A 638 15.64 25.72 -18.62
N PHE A 639 16.28 24.60 -18.89
CA PHE A 639 17.67 24.32 -18.56
C PHE A 639 18.57 24.67 -19.75
N ARG A 640 19.88 24.44 -19.60
CA ARG A 640 20.87 24.59 -20.67
C ARG A 640 20.46 23.72 -21.87
N LEU A 641 20.65 24.22 -23.10
CA LEU A 641 20.12 23.61 -24.33
C LEU A 641 20.56 22.15 -24.51
N ASP A 642 21.80 21.81 -24.17
CA ASP A 642 22.32 20.44 -24.23
C ASP A 642 21.66 19.47 -23.23
N ILE A 643 21.06 19.98 -22.15
CA ILE A 643 20.24 19.19 -21.22
C ILE A 643 18.82 19.06 -21.78
N GLU A 644 18.24 20.15 -22.29
CA GLU A 644 16.89 20.19 -22.88
C GLU A 644 16.72 19.24 -24.07
N GLU A 645 17.72 19.17 -24.94
CA GLU A 645 17.69 18.35 -26.14
C GLU A 645 18.06 16.89 -25.87
N ALA A 646 18.60 16.56 -24.69
CA ALA A 646 19.09 15.22 -24.39
C ALA A 646 17.98 14.30 -23.82
N PRO A 647 17.62 13.20 -24.49
CA PRO A 647 16.60 12.27 -23.98
C PRO A 647 16.96 11.65 -22.64
N LEU A 648 18.27 11.45 -22.37
CA LEU A 648 18.77 10.86 -21.13
C LEU A 648 18.57 11.74 -19.89
N ALA A 649 18.39 13.06 -20.07
CA ALA A 649 18.03 13.95 -18.96
C ALA A 649 16.59 13.73 -18.49
N ALA A 650 15.75 13.08 -19.33
CA ALA A 650 14.36 12.75 -19.04
C ALA A 650 13.50 13.96 -18.62
N LEU A 651 13.85 15.19 -19.03
CA LEU A 651 13.14 16.40 -18.61
C LEU A 651 11.67 16.40 -19.03
N ASN A 652 11.33 15.84 -20.20
CA ASN A 652 9.93 15.73 -20.63
C ASN A 652 9.12 14.78 -19.76
N GLU A 653 9.72 13.66 -19.32
CA GLU A 653 9.13 12.74 -18.35
C GLU A 653 8.92 13.43 -17.00
N MET A 654 9.93 14.17 -16.51
CA MET A 654 9.82 14.96 -15.27
C MET A 654 8.70 16.00 -15.34
N ARG A 655 8.54 16.69 -16.49
CA ARG A 655 7.49 17.70 -16.70
C ARG A 655 6.10 17.10 -16.67
N LEU A 656 5.92 15.96 -17.32
CA LEU A 656 4.66 15.20 -17.29
C LEU A 656 4.32 14.74 -15.87
N ALA A 657 5.33 14.32 -15.10
CA ALA A 657 5.20 13.86 -13.72
C ALA A 657 5.40 14.97 -12.67
N SER A 658 5.21 16.24 -13.03
CA SER A 658 5.43 17.35 -12.11
C SER A 658 4.43 17.33 -10.95
N ALA A 659 4.94 17.46 -9.72
CA ALA A 659 4.15 17.55 -8.50
C ALA A 659 3.41 18.90 -8.36
N LYS A 660 3.77 19.91 -9.18
CA LYS A 660 3.11 21.22 -9.23
C LYS A 660 3.07 21.91 -7.85
N HIS A 661 4.22 21.95 -7.19
CA HIS A 661 4.42 22.62 -5.91
C HIS A 661 4.26 24.14 -6.04
N VAL A 662 3.80 24.75 -4.94
CA VAL A 662 3.62 26.19 -4.85
C VAL A 662 4.79 26.78 -4.06
N PHE A 663 5.41 27.84 -4.60
CA PHE A 663 6.50 28.52 -3.91
C PHE A 663 6.06 29.05 -2.55
N ARG A 664 6.98 29.01 -1.59
CA ARG A 664 6.80 29.53 -0.23
C ARG A 664 6.32 30.99 -0.20
N ASP A 665 6.69 31.77 -1.20
CA ASP A 665 6.26 33.17 -1.38
C ASP A 665 4.72 33.33 -1.32
N TRP A 666 3.98 32.25 -1.54
CA TRP A 666 2.51 32.18 -1.52
C TRP A 666 1.93 31.49 -0.28
N ASP A 667 2.70 31.28 0.81
CA ASP A 667 2.23 30.63 2.05
C ASP A 667 1.08 31.38 2.74
N HIS A 668 0.91 32.67 2.44
CA HIS A 668 -0.19 33.48 2.95
C HIS A 668 -1.55 33.19 2.26
N ILE A 669 -1.58 32.40 1.19
CA ILE A 669 -2.80 32.03 0.46
C ILE A 669 -3.10 30.54 0.67
N SER A 670 -4.25 30.25 1.30
CA SER A 670 -4.77 28.88 1.45
C SER A 670 -5.37 28.35 0.14
N GLU A 671 -5.57 27.03 0.05
CA GLU A 671 -6.22 26.39 -1.11
C GLU A 671 -7.64 26.94 -1.36
N GLU A 672 -8.39 27.15 -0.28
CA GLU A 672 -9.75 27.71 -0.33
C GLU A 672 -9.76 29.14 -0.87
N GLU A 673 -8.84 29.97 -0.40
CA GLU A 673 -8.72 31.36 -0.85
C GLU A 673 -8.22 31.43 -2.30
N ALA A 674 -7.24 30.60 -2.68
CA ALA A 674 -6.79 30.49 -4.06
C ALA A 674 -7.93 30.07 -5.01
N THR A 675 -8.74 29.09 -4.59
CA THR A 675 -9.94 28.67 -5.33
C THR A 675 -10.88 29.84 -5.50
N LYS A 676 -11.26 30.52 -4.41
CA LYS A 676 -12.17 31.68 -4.46
C LYS A 676 -11.65 32.79 -5.37
N ARG A 677 -10.35 33.10 -5.32
CA ARG A 677 -9.70 34.11 -6.18
C ARG A 677 -9.73 33.69 -7.65
N ALA A 678 -9.40 32.43 -7.96
CA ALA A 678 -9.47 31.89 -9.33
C ALA A 678 -10.90 31.92 -9.90
N LEU A 679 -11.90 31.50 -9.11
CA LEU A 679 -13.31 31.59 -9.50
C LEU A 679 -13.73 33.05 -9.74
N SER A 680 -13.28 33.97 -8.88
CA SER A 680 -13.56 35.40 -9.03
C SER A 680 -12.95 35.99 -10.31
N ILE A 681 -11.74 35.55 -10.69
CA ILE A 681 -11.13 35.90 -11.99
C ILE A 681 -12.01 35.42 -13.14
N VAL A 682 -12.49 34.17 -13.10
CA VAL A 682 -13.37 33.61 -14.14
C VAL A 682 -14.70 34.38 -14.23
N VAL A 683 -15.35 34.68 -13.10
CA VAL A 683 -16.57 35.49 -13.09
C VAL A 683 -16.30 36.89 -13.63
N SER A 684 -15.21 37.53 -13.22
CA SER A 684 -14.82 38.85 -13.72
C SER A 684 -14.56 38.83 -15.22
N LEU A 685 -13.86 37.81 -15.72
CA LEU A 685 -13.59 37.60 -17.14
C LEU A 685 -14.88 37.45 -17.96
N MET A 686 -15.94 36.86 -17.40
CA MET A 686 -17.22 36.69 -18.07
C MET A 686 -18.18 37.87 -17.95
N THR A 687 -17.88 38.84 -17.08
CA THR A 687 -18.80 39.95 -16.75
C THR A 687 -18.23 41.34 -17.05
N HIS A 688 -16.91 41.44 -17.22
CA HIS A 688 -16.23 42.66 -17.62
C HIS A 688 -16.38 42.91 -19.12
N ASN A 689 -16.63 44.16 -19.49
CA ASN A 689 -16.75 44.60 -20.88
C ASN A 689 -15.37 45.02 -21.38
N PHE A 690 -14.65 44.12 -22.05
CA PHE A 690 -13.32 44.38 -22.58
C PHE A 690 -13.36 45.20 -23.88
N SER A 691 -12.51 46.19 -23.97
CA SER A 691 -12.19 46.92 -25.19
C SER A 691 -11.08 46.19 -25.95
N TYR A 692 -11.26 45.96 -27.25
CA TYR A 692 -10.29 45.30 -28.11
C TYR A 692 -10.37 45.85 -29.54
N LEU A 693 -9.29 45.67 -30.31
CA LEU A 693 -9.23 46.13 -31.70
C LEU A 693 -10.15 45.24 -32.56
N TRP A 694 -10.83 45.83 -33.55
CA TRP A 694 -11.65 45.08 -34.51
C TRP A 694 -10.84 43.91 -35.10
N LEU A 695 -11.38 42.68 -35.02
CA LEU A 695 -10.76 41.38 -35.39
C LEU A 695 -9.77 40.74 -34.40
N THR A 696 -9.50 41.34 -33.24
CA THR A 696 -8.61 40.74 -32.20
C THR A 696 -9.35 40.12 -31.00
N GLY A 697 -10.69 40.24 -30.99
CA GLY A 697 -11.52 39.66 -29.94
C GLY A 697 -11.60 38.14 -30.03
N VAL A 698 -11.40 37.47 -28.91
CA VAL A 698 -11.50 36.02 -28.74
C VAL A 698 -12.80 35.70 -27.98
N PRO A 699 -13.74 34.95 -28.59
CA PRO A 699 -14.97 34.56 -27.91
C PRO A 699 -14.68 33.47 -26.87
N LEU A 700 -15.20 33.65 -25.65
CA LEU A 700 -15.16 32.69 -24.57
C LEU A 700 -16.55 32.16 -24.29
N HIS A 701 -16.62 30.88 -23.89
CA HIS A 701 -17.86 30.22 -23.54
C HIS A 701 -17.68 29.43 -22.24
N ILE A 702 -18.54 29.67 -21.25
CA ILE A 702 -18.60 28.85 -20.03
C ILE A 702 -20.03 28.81 -19.51
N SER A 703 -20.53 27.63 -19.12
CA SER A 703 -21.85 27.46 -18.49
C SER A 703 -23.01 28.17 -19.22
N GLY A 704 -23.05 28.07 -20.56
CA GLY A 704 -24.08 28.67 -21.41
C GLY A 704 -23.98 30.20 -21.58
N HIS A 705 -22.89 30.80 -21.13
CA HIS A 705 -22.60 32.22 -21.24
C HIS A 705 -21.47 32.47 -22.22
N SER A 706 -21.53 33.57 -22.95
CA SER A 706 -20.43 34.03 -23.80
C SER A 706 -19.98 35.44 -23.43
N ASN A 707 -18.68 35.68 -23.56
CA ASN A 707 -18.07 37.01 -23.53
C ASN A 707 -16.98 37.08 -24.61
N THR A 708 -16.59 38.27 -25.03
CA THR A 708 -15.45 38.45 -25.95
C THR A 708 -14.33 39.21 -25.25
N THR A 709 -13.12 38.67 -25.28
CA THR A 709 -11.96 39.22 -24.56
C THR A 709 -10.69 39.21 -25.43
N THR A 710 -9.55 39.53 -24.85
CA THR A 710 -8.23 39.45 -25.50
C THR A 710 -7.64 38.03 -25.42
N GLU A 711 -6.59 37.74 -26.18
CA GLU A 711 -5.87 36.44 -26.13
C GLU A 711 -5.44 36.05 -24.70
N THR A 712 -4.98 37.02 -23.90
CA THR A 712 -4.64 36.82 -22.48
C THR A 712 -5.84 36.35 -21.65
N GLY A 713 -7.05 36.85 -21.93
CA GLY A 713 -8.27 36.37 -21.27
C GLY A 713 -8.59 34.92 -21.62
N SER A 714 -8.33 34.50 -22.87
CA SER A 714 -8.49 33.09 -23.28
C SER A 714 -7.49 32.16 -22.59
N GLU A 715 -6.22 32.57 -22.48
CA GLU A 715 -5.20 31.82 -21.75
C GLU A 715 -5.58 31.64 -20.27
N LEU A 716 -6.07 32.69 -19.61
CA LEU A 716 -6.53 32.64 -18.22
C LEU A 716 -7.68 31.65 -18.04
N LEU A 717 -8.69 31.68 -18.92
CA LEU A 717 -9.80 30.74 -18.83
C LEU A 717 -9.30 29.31 -19.02
N LYS A 718 -8.49 29.04 -20.04
CA LYS A 718 -7.95 27.70 -20.34
C LYS A 718 -7.17 27.11 -19.15
N ALA A 719 -6.40 27.92 -18.43
CA ALA A 719 -5.63 27.47 -17.28
C ALA A 719 -6.51 26.97 -16.11
N VAL A 720 -7.71 27.55 -15.95
CA VAL A 720 -8.62 27.24 -14.84
C VAL A 720 -9.74 26.28 -15.25
N GLN A 721 -10.14 26.29 -16.52
CA GLN A 721 -11.34 25.61 -17.03
C GLN A 721 -11.36 24.11 -16.74
N LEU A 722 -10.27 23.39 -16.97
CA LEU A 722 -10.28 21.94 -16.79
C LEU A 722 -10.41 21.53 -15.31
N ALA A 723 -9.84 22.31 -14.37
CA ALA A 723 -10.09 22.12 -12.93
C ALA A 723 -11.56 22.37 -12.58
N LEU A 724 -12.17 23.38 -13.19
CA LEU A 724 -13.60 23.68 -12.98
C LEU A 724 -14.52 22.65 -13.59
N GLU A 725 -14.18 22.04 -14.72
CA GLU A 725 -15.02 21.02 -15.35
C GLU A 725 -14.94 19.69 -14.59
N LEU A 726 -13.74 19.30 -14.14
CA LEU A 726 -13.51 18.06 -13.39
C LEU A 726 -13.92 18.18 -11.92
N GLY A 727 -13.96 19.40 -11.36
CA GLY A 727 -14.21 19.63 -9.94
C GLY A 727 -13.06 19.21 -9.02
N ASP A 728 -11.87 18.99 -9.57
CA ASP A 728 -10.66 18.73 -8.81
C ASP A 728 -10.00 20.05 -8.41
N LEU A 729 -10.10 20.36 -7.12
CA LEU A 729 -9.58 21.61 -6.56
C LEU A 729 -8.25 21.43 -5.83
N SER A 730 -7.67 20.22 -5.84
CA SER A 730 -6.45 19.91 -5.08
C SER A 730 -5.21 20.67 -5.54
N LYS A 731 -5.25 21.26 -6.74
CA LYS A 731 -4.15 21.99 -7.38
C LYS A 731 -4.49 23.46 -7.67
N MET A 732 -5.56 24.00 -7.09
CA MET A 732 -6.00 25.37 -7.39
C MET A 732 -5.01 26.43 -6.94
N ARG A 733 -4.29 26.23 -5.84
CA ARG A 733 -3.22 27.13 -5.41
C ARG A 733 -2.09 27.19 -6.44
N PHE A 734 -1.69 26.05 -7.01
CA PHE A 734 -0.74 26.03 -8.14
C PHE A 734 -1.31 26.74 -9.37
N ILE A 735 -2.52 26.41 -9.80
CA ILE A 735 -3.17 27.02 -10.97
C ILE A 735 -3.28 28.54 -10.81
N TYR A 736 -3.67 29.03 -9.63
CA TYR A 736 -3.77 30.45 -9.32
C TYR A 736 -2.40 31.13 -9.40
N THR A 737 -1.37 30.57 -8.76
CA THR A 737 -0.02 31.15 -8.81
C THR A 737 0.59 31.10 -10.22
N TYR A 738 0.28 30.07 -11.01
CA TYR A 738 0.63 29.99 -12.42
C TYR A 738 -0.04 31.12 -13.21
N VAL A 739 -1.35 31.31 -13.03
CA VAL A 739 -2.13 32.40 -13.65
C VAL A 739 -1.48 33.76 -13.35
N ILE A 740 -1.13 34.03 -12.09
CA ILE A 740 -0.50 35.30 -11.73
C ILE A 740 0.88 35.44 -12.38
N ASN A 741 1.80 34.50 -12.13
CA ASN A 741 3.20 34.64 -12.53
C ASN A 741 3.44 34.50 -14.04
N ARG A 742 2.68 33.62 -14.72
CA ARG A 742 2.94 33.25 -16.12
C ARG A 742 2.03 33.96 -17.11
N ILE A 743 0.83 34.34 -16.70
CA ILE A 743 -0.13 34.99 -17.59
C ILE A 743 -0.23 36.48 -17.26
N VAL A 744 -0.62 36.83 -16.02
CA VAL A 744 -0.87 38.23 -15.62
C VAL A 744 0.41 39.06 -15.60
N GLU A 745 1.44 38.62 -14.89
CA GLU A 745 2.70 39.37 -14.80
C GLU A 745 3.41 39.47 -16.15
N LYS A 746 3.44 38.38 -16.91
CA LYS A 746 4.00 38.36 -18.26
C LYS A 746 3.25 39.32 -19.18
N ALA A 747 1.92 39.33 -19.13
CA ALA A 747 1.12 40.29 -19.89
C ALA A 747 1.45 41.74 -19.48
N LEU A 748 1.59 42.04 -18.20
CA LEU A 748 1.92 43.40 -17.73
C LEU A 748 3.36 43.83 -18.06
N ALA A 749 4.29 42.89 -18.20
CA ALA A 749 5.69 43.16 -18.55
C ALA A 749 5.96 43.24 -20.06
N GLN A 750 5.05 42.77 -20.90
CA GLN A 750 5.17 42.85 -22.36
C GLN A 750 5.13 44.31 -22.84
N THR A 751 6.20 44.72 -23.54
CA THR A 751 6.40 46.08 -24.08
C THR A 751 6.51 46.11 -25.60
N ASP A 752 6.19 45.00 -26.27
CA ASP A 752 6.27 44.90 -27.73
C ASP A 752 5.31 45.89 -28.42
N LEU A 753 5.72 46.35 -29.61
CA LEU A 753 4.95 47.35 -30.37
C LEU A 753 3.51 46.89 -30.62
N LYS A 754 3.28 45.58 -30.84
CA LYS A 754 1.95 45.02 -31.08
C LYS A 754 1.05 45.14 -29.83
N THR A 755 1.51 44.71 -28.66
CA THR A 755 0.74 44.85 -27.41
C THR A 755 0.47 46.30 -27.02
N LYS A 756 1.39 47.23 -27.32
CA LYS A 756 1.19 48.68 -27.09
C LYS A 756 0.02 49.27 -27.88
N TYR A 757 -0.29 48.73 -29.06
CA TYR A 757 -1.41 49.19 -29.89
C TYR A 757 -2.69 48.34 -29.72
N THR A 758 -2.63 47.15 -29.11
CA THR A 758 -3.79 46.25 -28.98
C THR A 758 -4.37 46.13 -27.57
N ARG A 759 -3.62 46.49 -26.51
CA ARG A 759 -4.12 46.45 -25.12
C ARG A 759 -4.65 47.81 -24.67
N TYR A 760 -5.95 47.87 -24.42
CA TYR A 760 -6.65 49.05 -23.94
C TYR A 760 -6.46 49.23 -22.41
N GLU A 761 -6.64 50.46 -21.93
CA GLU A 761 -6.41 50.84 -20.52
C GLU A 761 -7.31 50.08 -19.54
N ASP A 762 -8.52 49.70 -19.96
CA ASP A 762 -9.44 48.87 -19.18
C ASP A 762 -8.87 47.48 -18.89
N THR A 763 -8.29 46.82 -19.91
CA THR A 763 -7.65 45.51 -19.80
C THR A 763 -6.40 45.59 -18.92
N ILE A 764 -5.61 46.66 -19.05
CA ILE A 764 -4.43 46.91 -18.21
C ILE A 764 -4.85 47.13 -16.76
N SER A 765 -5.89 47.95 -16.51
CA SER A 765 -6.45 48.19 -15.19
C SER A 765 -7.00 46.91 -14.56
N TRP A 766 -7.65 46.06 -15.36
CA TRP A 766 -8.17 44.77 -14.91
C TRP A 766 -7.03 43.82 -14.51
N LEU A 767 -6.00 43.66 -15.34
CA LEU A 767 -4.82 42.84 -15.01
C LEU A 767 -4.07 43.37 -13.78
N LYS A 768 -3.92 44.71 -13.66
CA LYS A 768 -3.37 45.34 -12.45
C LYS A 768 -4.20 44.99 -11.22
N SER A 769 -5.53 45.04 -11.31
CA SER A 769 -6.42 44.72 -10.19
C SER A 769 -6.33 43.27 -9.69
N ILE A 770 -5.93 42.36 -10.57
CA ILE A 770 -5.63 40.96 -10.23
C ILE A 770 -4.25 40.87 -9.57
N LYS A 771 -3.23 41.51 -10.16
CA LYS A 771 -1.85 41.47 -9.66
C LYS A 771 -1.68 42.14 -8.28
N ASP A 772 -2.32 43.29 -8.07
CA ASP A 772 -2.25 44.05 -6.82
C ASP A 772 -3.27 43.59 -5.76
N GLU A 773 -3.98 42.50 -6.07
CA GLU A 773 -5.03 41.88 -5.28
C GLU A 773 -6.22 42.81 -4.94
N SER A 774 -6.31 43.98 -5.57
CA SER A 774 -7.35 44.97 -5.25
C SER A 774 -8.75 44.50 -5.62
N MET A 775 -8.89 43.57 -6.59
CA MET A 775 -10.16 42.93 -6.94
C MET A 775 -10.71 42.04 -5.81
N PHE A 776 -9.84 41.41 -5.02
CA PHE A 776 -10.23 40.42 -4.01
C PHE A 776 -10.53 41.04 -2.65
N LYS A 777 -10.27 42.34 -2.50
CA LYS A 777 -10.54 43.07 -1.25
C LYS A 777 -12.03 43.04 -0.91
N PRO A 778 -12.43 42.80 0.36
CA PRO A 778 -13.83 42.69 0.76
C PRO A 778 -14.68 43.89 0.34
N GLU A 779 -14.12 45.10 0.37
CA GLU A 779 -14.82 46.34 0.02
C GLU A 779 -15.16 46.44 -1.47
N LYS A 780 -14.42 45.72 -2.33
CA LYS A 780 -14.56 45.70 -3.78
C LYS A 780 -15.16 44.39 -4.32
N SER A 781 -15.37 43.39 -3.47
CA SER A 781 -15.91 42.10 -3.90
C SER A 781 -17.25 42.25 -4.64
N LEU A 782 -17.36 41.50 -5.73
CA LEU A 782 -18.56 41.36 -6.57
C LEU A 782 -19.05 39.91 -6.65
N CYS A 783 -18.35 39.00 -5.98
CA CYS A 783 -18.68 37.58 -5.96
C CYS A 783 -18.94 37.12 -4.53
N PHE A 784 -20.00 36.36 -4.34
CA PHE A 784 -20.50 35.98 -3.02
C PHE A 784 -20.97 34.53 -3.03
N ASP A 785 -21.06 33.93 -1.84
CA ASP A 785 -21.69 32.63 -1.67
C ASP A 785 -23.15 32.66 -2.18
N PRO A 786 -23.57 31.73 -3.05
CA PRO A 786 -24.94 31.63 -3.53
C PRO A 786 -26.02 31.63 -2.44
N LYS A 787 -25.76 30.98 -1.30
CA LYS A 787 -26.68 30.96 -0.15
C LYS A 787 -26.81 32.34 0.46
N LEU A 788 -25.71 33.08 0.58
CA LEU A 788 -25.70 34.45 1.08
C LEU A 788 -26.46 35.40 0.15
N ILE A 789 -26.29 35.24 -1.17
CA ILE A 789 -27.06 36.01 -2.15
C ILE A 789 -28.56 35.80 -1.94
N LEU A 790 -29.01 34.55 -1.75
CA LEU A 790 -30.41 34.25 -1.49
C LEU A 790 -30.90 34.88 -0.17
N VAL A 791 -30.16 34.70 0.92
CA VAL A 791 -30.54 35.21 2.25
C VAL A 791 -30.65 36.74 2.29
N VAL A 792 -29.82 37.46 1.53
CA VAL A 792 -29.86 38.93 1.48
C VAL A 792 -30.94 39.46 0.53
N LEU A 793 -31.14 38.81 -0.63
CA LEU A 793 -32.08 39.30 -1.63
C LEU A 793 -33.54 39.03 -1.25
N VAL A 794 -33.84 37.88 -0.62
CA VAL A 794 -35.23 37.49 -0.30
C VAL A 794 -35.95 38.50 0.61
N PRO A 795 -35.38 38.95 1.75
CA PRO A 795 -35.99 39.98 2.59
C PRO A 795 -36.15 41.34 1.90
N SER A 796 -35.34 41.60 0.87
CA SER A 796 -35.29 42.87 0.15
C SER A 796 -36.29 42.94 -1.01
N LEU A 797 -36.95 41.84 -1.37
CA LEU A 797 -37.90 41.76 -2.49
C LEU A 797 -39.08 42.74 -2.41
N SER A 798 -39.50 43.13 -1.20
CA SER A 798 -40.59 44.10 -1.00
C SER A 798 -40.17 45.56 -1.21
N LYS A 799 -38.85 45.84 -1.24
CA LYS A 799 -38.28 47.19 -1.26
C LYS A 799 -37.60 47.54 -2.60
N ILE A 800 -37.31 46.56 -3.45
CA ILE A 800 -36.54 46.74 -4.69
C ILE A 800 -37.46 47.07 -5.88
N LYS A 801 -37.13 48.14 -6.62
CA LYS A 801 -37.66 48.38 -7.98
C LYS A 801 -37.11 47.31 -8.93
N GLY A 802 -37.98 46.62 -9.67
CA GLY A 802 -37.59 45.48 -10.51
C GLY A 802 -37.77 44.10 -9.86
N LYS A 803 -38.65 43.97 -8.86
CA LYS A 803 -38.99 42.71 -8.15
C LYS A 803 -39.05 41.48 -9.06
N ALA A 804 -39.71 41.56 -10.21
CA ALA A 804 -39.86 40.44 -11.14
C ALA A 804 -38.52 39.90 -11.69
N LEU A 805 -37.52 40.77 -11.90
CA LEU A 805 -36.18 40.37 -12.35
C LEU A 805 -35.39 39.68 -11.22
N VAL A 806 -35.48 40.21 -10.00
CA VAL A 806 -34.83 39.60 -8.82
C VAL A 806 -35.47 38.25 -8.50
N GLU A 807 -36.79 38.13 -8.57
CA GLU A 807 -37.51 36.86 -8.43
C GLU A 807 -37.07 35.83 -9.48
N LYS A 808 -36.98 36.24 -10.75
CA LYS A 808 -36.50 35.37 -11.84
C LYS A 808 -35.05 34.92 -11.64
N PHE A 809 -34.20 35.81 -11.12
CA PHE A 809 -32.82 35.45 -10.77
C PHE A 809 -32.79 34.44 -9.60
N LEU A 810 -33.56 34.65 -8.54
CA LEU A 810 -33.64 33.73 -7.40
C LEU A 810 -34.18 32.35 -7.81
N GLU A 811 -35.15 32.29 -8.72
CA GLU A 811 -35.62 31.04 -9.32
C GLU A 811 -34.47 30.33 -10.06
N ARG A 812 -33.71 31.04 -10.90
CA ARG A 812 -32.53 30.48 -11.59
C ARG A 812 -31.45 30.02 -10.63
N LEU A 813 -31.22 30.77 -9.55
CA LEU A 813 -30.25 30.43 -8.51
C LEU A 813 -30.62 29.09 -7.87
N ILE A 814 -31.87 28.93 -7.42
CA ILE A 814 -32.36 27.67 -6.83
C ILE A 814 -32.27 26.53 -7.85
N GLN A 815 -32.68 26.78 -9.09
CA GLN A 815 -32.59 25.79 -10.17
C GLN A 815 -31.14 25.33 -10.39
N THR A 816 -30.18 26.25 -10.34
CA THR A 816 -28.75 25.93 -10.51
C THR A 816 -28.21 25.12 -9.33
N LEU A 817 -28.62 25.45 -8.10
CA LEU A 817 -28.24 24.69 -6.90
C LEU A 817 -28.71 23.23 -6.96
N LEU A 818 -29.87 22.97 -7.59
CA LEU A 818 -30.45 21.64 -7.78
C LEU A 818 -29.83 20.82 -8.93
N GLN A 819 -28.95 21.41 -9.75
CA GLN A 819 -28.33 20.68 -10.86
C GLN A 819 -27.25 19.69 -10.36
N PRO A 820 -27.01 18.56 -11.07
CA PRO A 820 -26.02 17.56 -10.68
C PRO A 820 -24.56 17.98 -10.98
N GLN A 821 -24.34 19.22 -11.43
CA GLN A 821 -23.00 19.76 -11.72
C GLN A 821 -22.17 19.90 -10.43
N ASN A 822 -20.85 20.05 -10.56
CA ASN A 822 -20.01 20.36 -9.40
C ASN A 822 -20.35 21.74 -8.83
N ASP A 823 -20.04 21.94 -7.55
CA ASP A 823 -20.45 23.14 -6.83
C ASP A 823 -19.69 24.41 -7.27
N CYS A 824 -18.48 24.26 -7.83
CA CYS A 824 -17.72 25.38 -8.38
C CYS A 824 -18.36 25.98 -9.64
N LEU A 825 -18.82 25.13 -10.56
CA LEU A 825 -19.52 25.57 -11.77
C LEU A 825 -20.85 26.24 -11.42
N LYS A 826 -21.58 25.70 -10.42
CA LYS A 826 -22.78 26.35 -9.89
C LYS A 826 -22.44 27.73 -9.33
N TRP A 827 -21.39 27.82 -8.53
CA TRP A 827 -20.94 29.07 -7.93
C TRP A 827 -20.60 30.12 -9.00
N VAL A 828 -19.83 29.74 -10.03
CA VAL A 828 -19.46 30.62 -11.15
C VAL A 828 -20.70 31.06 -11.92
N HIS A 829 -21.58 30.13 -12.29
CA HIS A 829 -22.80 30.44 -13.04
C HIS A 829 -23.70 31.44 -12.29
N ILE A 830 -23.95 31.19 -11.01
CA ILE A 830 -24.77 32.06 -10.16
C ILE A 830 -24.16 33.45 -10.04
N ASN A 831 -22.84 33.54 -9.84
CA ASN A 831 -22.15 34.82 -9.70
C ASN A 831 -22.07 35.61 -11.01
N ILE A 832 -22.00 34.95 -12.17
CA ILE A 832 -22.11 35.62 -13.48
C ILE A 832 -23.51 36.22 -13.65
N GLU A 833 -24.57 35.43 -13.42
CA GLU A 833 -25.95 35.90 -13.51
C GLU A 833 -26.25 37.01 -12.48
N PHE A 834 -25.67 36.92 -11.29
CA PHE A 834 -25.79 37.95 -10.27
C PHE A 834 -25.14 39.27 -10.71
N ASN A 835 -23.93 39.21 -11.29
CA ASN A 835 -23.26 40.40 -11.81
C ASN A 835 -24.02 41.04 -12.98
N LYS A 836 -24.61 40.23 -13.86
CA LYS A 836 -25.53 40.74 -14.90
C LYS A 836 -26.75 41.43 -14.31
N LEU A 837 -27.35 40.87 -13.26
CA LEU A 837 -28.45 41.50 -12.54
C LEU A 837 -28.02 42.86 -11.98
N LEU A 838 -26.87 42.93 -11.28
CA LEU A 838 -26.33 44.16 -10.70
C LEU A 838 -26.00 45.24 -11.74
N ASN A 839 -25.66 44.85 -12.96
CA ASN A 839 -25.36 45.74 -14.08
C ASN A 839 -26.57 46.04 -14.96
N SER A 840 -27.76 45.53 -14.62
CA SER A 840 -28.99 45.83 -15.38
C SER A 840 -29.48 47.26 -15.11
N ASP A 841 -29.97 47.94 -16.16
CA ASP A 841 -30.51 49.32 -16.07
C ASP A 841 -31.73 49.43 -15.13
N VAL A 842 -32.33 48.30 -14.77
CA VAL A 842 -33.50 48.23 -13.89
C VAL A 842 -33.13 48.42 -12.41
N LEU A 843 -31.91 48.03 -12.01
CA LEU A 843 -31.41 48.28 -10.66
C LEU A 843 -30.68 49.63 -10.61
N SER A 844 -31.34 50.64 -10.04
CA SER A 844 -30.70 51.95 -9.80
C SER A 844 -29.40 51.80 -8.99
N PHE A 845 -28.43 52.66 -9.25
CA PHE A 845 -27.15 52.70 -8.52
C PHE A 845 -27.30 52.62 -6.99
N LYS A 846 -28.28 53.34 -6.42
CA LYS A 846 -28.56 53.30 -4.97
C LYS A 846 -28.88 51.90 -4.46
N HIS A 847 -29.84 51.20 -5.07
CA HIS A 847 -30.19 49.82 -4.71
C HIS A 847 -29.04 48.83 -4.91
N ARG A 848 -28.24 49.01 -5.97
CA ARG A 848 -27.02 48.21 -6.19
C ARG A 848 -26.04 48.36 -5.02
N GLN A 849 -25.78 49.59 -4.57
CA GLN A 849 -24.89 49.85 -3.44
C GLN A 849 -25.47 49.36 -2.11
N GLU A 850 -26.79 49.40 -1.92
CA GLU A 850 -27.45 48.84 -0.74
C GLU A 850 -27.30 47.31 -0.67
N ILE A 851 -27.54 46.60 -1.78
CA ILE A 851 -27.36 45.14 -1.87
C ILE A 851 -25.89 44.77 -1.63
N LEU A 852 -24.96 45.38 -2.36
CA LEU A 852 -23.53 45.12 -2.22
C LEU A 852 -23.02 45.50 -0.82
N GLY A 853 -23.49 46.62 -0.28
CA GLY A 853 -23.14 47.07 1.06
C GLY A 853 -23.65 46.13 2.15
N THR A 854 -24.76 45.42 1.93
CA THR A 854 -25.29 44.41 2.85
C THR A 854 -24.49 43.13 2.74
N LEU A 855 -24.26 42.63 1.51
CA LEU A 855 -23.45 41.43 1.25
C LEU A 855 -22.01 41.55 1.77
N ARG A 856 -21.39 42.73 1.63
CA ARG A 856 -20.02 42.99 2.12
C ARG A 856 -19.91 43.14 3.64
N ARG A 857 -21.00 43.54 4.31
CA ARG A 857 -21.06 43.67 5.78
C ARG A 857 -21.36 42.34 6.47
N THR A 858 -22.03 41.42 5.79
CA THR A 858 -22.28 40.08 6.31
C THR A 858 -21.00 39.25 6.23
N THR A 859 -20.28 39.13 7.35
CA THR A 859 -19.07 38.33 7.45
C THR A 859 -19.38 36.94 7.97
N GLY A 860 -18.94 35.90 7.26
CA GLY A 860 -19.02 34.50 7.69
C GLY A 860 -19.98 33.63 6.86
N PRO A 861 -19.91 32.30 7.04
CA PRO A 861 -20.79 31.35 6.37
C PRO A 861 -22.24 31.51 6.86
N VAL A 862 -23.19 31.38 5.93
CA VAL A 862 -24.62 31.42 6.25
C VAL A 862 -25.01 30.14 6.99
N SER A 863 -25.73 30.26 8.11
CA SER A 863 -26.24 29.08 8.81
C SER A 863 -27.23 28.33 7.91
N GLU A 864 -27.18 27.00 7.90
CA GLU A 864 -28.11 26.20 7.09
C GLU A 864 -29.57 26.47 7.48
N GLY A 865 -29.83 26.76 8.76
CA GLY A 865 -31.14 27.17 9.25
C GLY A 865 -31.64 28.46 8.59
N ASP A 866 -30.80 29.50 8.53
CA ASP A 866 -31.16 30.77 7.89
C ASP A 866 -31.37 30.61 6.39
N PHE A 867 -30.51 29.83 5.73
CA PHE A 867 -30.65 29.53 4.30
C PHE A 867 -31.98 28.83 4.01
N ILE A 868 -32.29 27.76 4.74
CA ILE A 868 -33.53 26.99 4.57
C ILE A 868 -34.76 27.83 4.92
N GLN A 869 -34.68 28.69 5.93
CA GLN A 869 -35.77 29.60 6.28
C GLN A 869 -36.05 30.59 5.15
N GLN A 870 -35.02 31.23 4.58
CA GLN A 870 -35.22 32.20 3.49
C GLN A 870 -35.62 31.53 2.18
N LEU A 871 -35.08 30.33 1.88
CA LEU A 871 -35.51 29.52 0.75
C LEU A 871 -37.01 29.19 0.86
N SER A 872 -37.44 28.73 2.03
CA SER A 872 -38.84 28.43 2.33
C SER A 872 -39.72 29.67 2.18
N ASN A 873 -39.31 30.80 2.76
CA ASN A 873 -40.02 32.08 2.63
C ASN A 873 -40.20 32.50 1.17
N PHE A 874 -39.16 32.34 0.35
CA PHE A 874 -39.19 32.66 -1.07
C PHE A 874 -40.15 31.75 -1.84
N LEU A 875 -40.02 30.43 -1.68
CA LEU A 875 -40.87 29.45 -2.36
C LEU A 875 -42.34 29.61 -1.97
N VAL A 876 -42.63 29.78 -0.68
CA VAL A 876 -43.98 30.07 -0.18
C VAL A 876 -44.53 31.36 -0.81
N HIS A 877 -43.74 32.43 -0.87
CA HIS A 877 -44.14 33.68 -1.50
C HIS A 877 -44.47 33.48 -3.00
N ARG A 878 -43.64 32.73 -3.74
CA ARG A 878 -43.86 32.44 -5.17
C ARG A 878 -45.07 31.57 -5.42
N LEU A 879 -45.20 30.46 -4.68
CA LEU A 879 -46.36 29.57 -4.76
C LEU A 879 -47.65 30.31 -4.40
N SER A 880 -47.63 31.17 -3.38
CA SER A 880 -48.81 31.98 -3.02
C SER A 880 -49.19 32.95 -4.14
N ALA A 881 -48.21 33.58 -4.80
CA ALA A 881 -48.47 34.48 -5.92
C ALA A 881 -49.03 33.75 -7.16
N LEU A 882 -48.60 32.51 -7.40
CA LEU A 882 -49.09 31.65 -8.49
C LEU A 882 -50.48 31.11 -8.19
N GLY A 883 -50.76 30.68 -6.96
CA GLY A 883 -52.05 30.13 -6.56
C GLY A 883 -53.19 31.15 -6.70
N VAL A 884 -52.95 32.42 -6.33
CA VAL A 884 -53.95 33.49 -6.52
C VAL A 884 -54.21 33.81 -7.99
N ARG A 885 -53.17 33.73 -8.85
CA ARG A 885 -53.30 34.00 -10.29
C ARG A 885 -54.15 32.97 -11.03
N ASN A 886 -54.23 31.73 -10.53
CA ASN A 886 -55.02 30.65 -11.13
C ASN A 886 -56.43 30.52 -10.53
N ASN A 887 -56.63 30.88 -9.26
CA ASN A 887 -57.94 30.81 -8.60
C ASN A 887 -58.86 32.00 -8.90
N THR A 888 -58.39 33.01 -9.63
CA THR A 888 -59.19 34.19 -9.97
C THR A 888 -59.48 34.21 -11.46
N SER A 889 -60.75 33.98 -11.83
CA SER A 889 -61.23 34.23 -13.18
C SER A 889 -61.02 35.72 -13.50
N GLN A 890 -60.12 36.01 -14.44
CA GLN A 890 -59.81 37.38 -14.82
C GLN A 890 -61.02 37.97 -15.55
N GLY A 891 -61.78 38.83 -14.87
CA GLY A 891 -62.75 39.71 -15.52
C GLY A 891 -62.05 40.82 -16.33
N LEU A 892 -62.82 41.54 -17.16
CA LEU A 892 -62.34 42.59 -18.08
C LEU A 892 -61.50 43.72 -17.41
N PHE A 893 -61.55 43.85 -16.08
CA PHE A 893 -60.84 44.87 -15.28
C PHE A 893 -59.79 44.30 -14.30
N GLY A 894 -59.47 43.01 -14.38
CA GLY A 894 -58.53 42.35 -13.46
C GLY A 894 -59.12 42.04 -12.09
N VAL A 895 -58.27 41.46 -11.22
CA VAL A 895 -58.64 41.03 -9.86
C VAL A 895 -58.69 42.24 -8.93
N ASP A 896 -59.76 42.37 -8.13
CA ASP A 896 -59.83 43.37 -7.06
C ASP A 896 -58.61 43.22 -6.12
N PRO A 897 -57.81 44.29 -5.91
CA PRO A 897 -56.65 44.27 -5.02
C PRO A 897 -56.95 43.77 -3.60
N GLY A 898 -58.17 43.97 -3.10
CA GLY A 898 -58.64 43.46 -1.80
C GLY A 898 -58.76 41.94 -1.79
N VAL A 899 -59.36 41.36 -2.83
CA VAL A 899 -59.54 39.91 -3.00
C VAL A 899 -58.19 39.23 -3.24
N TYR A 900 -57.33 39.82 -4.07
CA TYR A 900 -55.97 39.32 -4.30
C TYR A 900 -55.18 39.21 -2.99
N ASN A 901 -55.20 40.25 -2.17
CA ASN A 901 -54.46 40.28 -0.90
C ASN A 901 -55.01 39.27 0.13
N LEU A 902 -56.32 39.07 0.18
CA LEU A 902 -56.95 38.08 1.07
C LEU A 902 -56.59 36.66 0.66
N SER A 903 -56.74 36.30 -0.62
CA SER A 903 -56.37 34.98 -1.14
C SER A 903 -54.87 34.71 -1.03
N PHE A 904 -54.02 35.73 -1.26
CA PHE A 904 -52.58 35.61 -1.10
C PHE A 904 -52.19 35.31 0.35
N LYS A 905 -52.79 36.02 1.32
CA LYS A 905 -52.54 35.78 2.75
C LYS A 905 -53.03 34.41 3.19
N ALA A 906 -54.17 33.95 2.69
CA ALA A 906 -54.72 32.63 3.01
C ALA A 906 -53.79 31.50 2.53
N ILE A 907 -53.43 31.48 1.24
CA ILE A 907 -52.52 30.47 0.67
C ILE A 907 -51.15 30.51 1.35
N LYS A 908 -50.61 31.72 1.57
CA LYS A 908 -49.34 31.91 2.29
C LYS A 908 -49.37 31.35 3.71
N GLY A 909 -50.47 31.55 4.43
CA GLY A 909 -50.67 31.03 5.79
C GLY A 909 -50.69 29.51 5.84
N LEU A 910 -51.39 28.87 4.90
CA LEU A 910 -51.46 27.41 4.79
C LEU A 910 -50.10 26.77 4.50
N LEU A 911 -49.36 27.31 3.54
CA LEU A 911 -48.03 26.82 3.19
C LEU A 911 -47.02 27.02 4.33
N HIS A 912 -47.05 28.15 5.03
CA HIS A 912 -46.18 28.39 6.19
C HIS A 912 -46.49 27.47 7.37
N ARG A 913 -47.77 27.25 7.68
CA ARG A 913 -48.19 26.38 8.78
C ARG A 913 -47.70 24.95 8.59
N SER A 914 -47.81 24.47 7.36
CA SER A 914 -47.42 23.11 7.00
C SER A 914 -45.90 22.88 7.07
N LEU A 915 -45.10 23.86 6.59
CA LEU A 915 -43.64 23.84 6.76
C LEU A 915 -43.17 23.98 8.21
N SER A 916 -43.99 24.58 9.09
CA SER A 916 -43.68 24.77 10.51
C SER A 916 -44.04 23.55 11.37
N MET A 917 -44.96 22.68 10.90
CA MET A 917 -45.40 21.48 11.62
C MET A 917 -44.57 20.23 11.34
N SER A 918 -43.79 20.22 10.26
CA SER A 918 -42.79 19.17 9.99
C SER A 918 -41.58 19.37 10.91
N HIS A 919 -41.55 18.70 12.07
CA HIS A 919 -40.44 18.77 13.01
C HIS A 919 -39.10 18.34 12.35
N THR A 920 -38.12 19.24 12.41
CA THR A 920 -36.68 19.05 12.12
C THR A 920 -36.31 18.60 10.69
N ILE A 921 -36.19 19.57 9.77
CA ILE A 921 -35.16 19.47 8.73
C ILE A 921 -33.82 19.55 9.46
N ASP A 922 -33.25 18.39 9.80
CA ASP A 922 -31.92 18.31 10.43
C ASP A 922 -30.90 19.03 9.52
N ALA A 923 -30.29 20.09 10.05
CA ALA A 923 -29.49 21.07 9.32
C ALA A 923 -28.17 20.50 8.75
N THR A 924 -27.88 19.23 9.04
CA THR A 924 -26.64 18.54 8.69
C THR A 924 -26.69 17.79 7.35
N GLN A 925 -27.85 17.70 6.69
CA GLN A 925 -27.98 16.90 5.47
C GLN A 925 -27.73 17.68 4.18
N LYS A 926 -26.86 17.10 3.33
CA LYS A 926 -26.51 17.55 1.96
C LYS A 926 -27.72 17.68 1.01
N ASP A 927 -28.92 17.28 1.45
CA ASP A 927 -30.15 17.18 0.67
C ASP A 927 -31.29 18.10 1.16
N ALA A 928 -30.97 19.13 1.94
CA ALA A 928 -31.95 20.00 2.60
C ALA A 928 -32.89 20.74 1.61
N ILE A 929 -32.41 21.13 0.42
CA ILE A 929 -33.25 21.75 -0.62
C ILE A 929 -34.31 20.76 -1.12
N ASN A 930 -33.93 19.52 -1.43
CA ASN A 930 -34.85 18.49 -1.93
C ASN A 930 -35.93 18.15 -0.90
N LYS A 931 -35.60 18.19 0.40
CA LYS A 931 -36.59 18.05 1.47
C LYS A 931 -37.61 19.18 1.50
N VAL A 932 -37.18 20.44 1.36
CA VAL A 932 -38.12 21.59 1.30
C VAL A 932 -39.07 21.42 0.11
N PHE A 933 -38.58 20.98 -1.04
CA PHE A 933 -39.41 20.70 -2.21
C PHE A 933 -40.39 19.54 -1.97
N ALA A 934 -39.95 18.45 -1.33
CA ALA A 934 -40.80 17.31 -0.99
C ALA A 934 -41.92 17.69 -0.02
N LEU A 935 -41.60 18.45 1.03
CA LEU A 935 -42.58 18.96 2.00
C LEU A 935 -43.58 19.89 1.32
N LEU A 936 -43.12 20.81 0.48
CA LEU A 936 -44.02 21.69 -0.28
C LEU A 936 -44.94 20.91 -1.22
N ARG A 937 -44.46 19.84 -1.87
CA ARG A 937 -45.29 18.96 -2.70
C ARG A 937 -46.39 18.29 -1.90
N GLU A 938 -46.06 17.76 -0.72
CA GLU A 938 -47.03 17.17 0.20
C GLU A 938 -48.08 18.20 0.64
N CYS A 939 -47.66 19.43 0.95
CA CYS A 939 -48.56 20.52 1.33
C CYS A 939 -49.54 20.89 0.20
N ILE A 940 -49.08 20.93 -1.04
CA ILE A 940 -49.90 21.30 -2.21
C ILE A 940 -51.00 20.26 -2.49
N GLN A 941 -50.81 19.01 -2.04
CA GLN A 941 -51.84 17.95 -2.14
C GLN A 941 -52.99 18.11 -1.13
N HIS A 942 -52.93 19.10 -0.23
CA HIS A 942 -54.00 19.35 0.74
C HIS A 942 -55.31 19.81 0.06
N PRO A 943 -56.50 19.34 0.50
CA PRO A 943 -57.79 19.63 -0.14
C PRO A 943 -58.11 21.13 -0.31
N GLU A 944 -57.60 21.98 0.57
CA GLU A 944 -57.80 23.44 0.53
C GLU A 944 -57.03 24.17 -0.59
N LEU A 945 -56.08 23.48 -1.25
CA LEU A 945 -55.30 24.01 -2.39
C LEU A 945 -55.68 23.34 -3.73
N PHE A 946 -56.74 22.52 -3.75
CA PHE A 946 -57.10 21.63 -4.86
C PHE A 946 -57.29 22.35 -6.21
N GLU A 947 -57.90 23.54 -6.23
CA GLU A 947 -58.13 24.32 -7.48
C GLU A 947 -56.83 24.90 -8.08
N ALA A 948 -55.82 25.19 -7.26
CA ALA A 948 -54.52 25.71 -7.70
C ALA A 948 -53.45 24.61 -7.90
N ASN A 949 -53.77 23.37 -7.52
CA ASN A 949 -52.82 22.28 -7.33
C ASN A 949 -51.96 21.99 -8.57
N SER A 950 -52.58 21.89 -9.77
CA SER A 950 -51.86 21.58 -11.01
C SER A 950 -50.74 22.58 -11.30
N ALA A 951 -51.02 23.88 -11.21
CA ALA A 951 -50.04 24.91 -11.56
C ALA A 951 -48.94 25.11 -10.49
N LEU A 952 -49.27 24.84 -9.21
CA LEU A 952 -48.29 24.84 -8.14
C LEU A 952 -47.33 23.65 -8.25
N CYS A 953 -47.87 22.46 -8.56
CA CYS A 953 -47.07 21.27 -8.87
C CYS A 953 -46.23 21.49 -10.14
N ASP A 954 -46.80 22.02 -11.22
CA ASP A 954 -46.06 22.32 -12.45
C ASP A 954 -44.91 23.30 -12.22
N TYR A 955 -45.08 24.28 -11.33
CA TYR A 955 -44.01 25.20 -10.95
C TYR A 955 -42.88 24.48 -10.20
N LEU A 956 -43.18 23.65 -9.19
CA LEU A 956 -42.15 22.87 -8.49
C LEU A 956 -41.47 21.87 -9.43
N ASP A 957 -42.25 21.19 -10.28
CA ASP A 957 -41.74 20.26 -11.29
C ASP A 957 -40.91 20.97 -12.37
N SER A 958 -41.08 22.28 -12.58
CA SER A 958 -40.25 23.02 -13.52
C SER A 958 -38.77 23.08 -13.10
N PHE A 959 -38.49 22.91 -11.80
CA PHE A 959 -37.13 22.76 -11.27
C PHE A 959 -36.53 21.38 -11.57
N ASP A 960 -37.38 20.35 -11.75
CA ASP A 960 -36.97 18.98 -12.12
C ASP A 960 -36.92 18.74 -13.65
N LYS A 961 -37.91 19.27 -14.39
CA LYS A 961 -38.09 19.08 -15.85
C LYS A 961 -37.06 19.84 -16.70
N LYS A 962 -36.50 20.93 -16.16
CA LYS A 962 -35.42 21.71 -16.82
C LYS A 962 -34.03 21.31 -16.32
N ARG A 963 -33.77 20.01 -16.14
CA ARG A 963 -32.40 19.49 -16.19
C ARG A 963 -31.90 19.77 -17.61
N VAL A 964 -31.11 20.83 -17.77
CA VAL A 964 -30.45 21.15 -19.03
C VAL A 964 -29.68 19.90 -19.45
N THR A 965 -30.13 19.26 -20.53
CA THR A 965 -29.36 18.24 -21.22
C THR A 965 -28.16 18.99 -21.78
N ILE A 966 -27.02 18.86 -21.12
CA ILE A 966 -25.75 19.33 -21.66
C ILE A 966 -25.60 18.58 -22.99
N PRO A 967 -25.42 19.25 -24.14
CA PRO A 967 -24.98 18.55 -25.33
C PRO A 967 -23.73 17.78 -24.92
N LYS A 968 -23.71 16.46 -25.11
CA LYS A 968 -22.43 15.72 -25.03
C LYS A 968 -21.44 16.56 -25.80
N ALA A 969 -20.37 17.01 -25.15
CA ALA A 969 -19.30 17.70 -25.85
C ALA A 969 -18.99 16.82 -27.06
N GLU A 970 -19.31 17.32 -28.26
CA GLU A 970 -18.88 16.66 -29.47
C GLU A 970 -17.38 16.53 -29.32
N LYS A 971 -16.87 15.31 -29.46
CA LYS A 971 -15.44 14.96 -29.49
C LYS A 971 -14.68 15.66 -30.64
N ASN A 972 -15.24 16.73 -31.22
CA ASN A 972 -14.71 17.50 -32.33
C ASN A 972 -14.26 18.90 -31.89
N ILE A 973 -13.76 19.06 -30.65
CA ILE A 973 -12.72 20.07 -30.46
C ILE A 973 -11.44 19.43 -30.97
N THR A 974 -11.13 19.66 -32.25
CA THR A 974 -9.73 19.70 -32.68
C THR A 974 -9.10 20.83 -31.89
N VAL A 975 -8.55 20.48 -30.72
CA VAL A 975 -7.65 21.36 -29.98
C VAL A 975 -6.50 21.63 -30.96
N PRO A 976 -6.23 22.88 -31.36
CA PRO A 976 -4.99 23.17 -32.06
C PRO A 976 -3.88 22.68 -31.15
N GLU A 977 -2.99 21.81 -31.65
CA GLU A 977 -1.86 21.23 -30.94
C GLU A 977 -1.10 22.31 -30.15
N LEU A 978 -1.42 22.43 -28.87
CA LEU A 978 -0.64 23.16 -27.89
C LEU A 978 -0.42 22.18 -26.74
N PRO A 979 0.78 21.60 -26.62
CA PRO A 979 1.11 20.56 -25.63
C PRO A 979 0.80 20.92 -24.17
N LEU A 980 0.56 22.20 -23.86
CA LEU A 980 0.49 22.75 -22.50
C LEU A 980 -0.76 22.34 -21.69
N VAL A 981 -1.94 22.24 -22.29
CA VAL A 981 -3.19 22.03 -21.50
C VAL A 981 -3.33 20.57 -21.05
N GLN A 982 -2.84 19.62 -21.84
CA GLN A 982 -2.75 18.21 -21.45
C GLN A 982 -1.61 17.92 -20.46
N GLN A 983 -0.66 18.85 -20.26
CA GLN A 983 0.39 18.72 -19.24
C GLN A 983 -0.01 19.34 -17.90
N LEU A 984 -1.00 20.24 -17.88
CA LEU A 984 -1.52 20.88 -16.66
C LEU A 984 -2.47 20.00 -15.86
N PHE A 985 -2.97 18.91 -16.42
CA PHE A 985 -3.89 17.94 -15.79
C PHE A 985 -3.47 16.53 -16.15
#